data_AF-A0A354WCA0-F1
#
_entry.id   AF-A0A354WCA0-F1
#
_cell.length_a   1.000
_cell.length_b   1.000
_cell.length_c   1.000
_cell.angle_alpha   90.00
_cell.angle_beta   90.00
_cell.angle_gamma   90.00
#
_symmetry.space_group_name_H-M   'P 1'
#
loop_
_entity.id
_entity.type
_entity.pdbx_description
1 polymer ?
#
loop_
_entity_poly.entity_id
_entity_poly.type
_entity_poly.pdbx_seq_one_letter_code
_entity_poly.pdbx_strand_id
1 'polypeptide(L)'
;MVTYLGPKDILIDQPAVLVGTYDPQKYQTVAVIAEDKYVLTVDFNAKAGIWSVSLENGFNTAGKRWLRLQGKDDQNNTIADQVIDLMVNQEGINTRFTYTIISQKDTLLKVQPIDSSQLNDQQKQSLKLGESLVVNTIELVNDHLKLELNNPLPNLGKFVYVYQPHVVVTKGAKLLWFNQNQLPDHIPGNQLLWVTQTTPLKMKPDDLSQLASDQFIEMPQGSAYTIIGYACIADHFRVTLNQEFPGFGKSGYLYRYHVQILETGKEIAFDNNAITCTIVNTTPLKKRPIDSAYLDSSEKITLPAGMVYGVQSYTSESGHIKVSLTENFPNFGNTGYLYPDFIFLSRGNIPLTPNKTLTYQGSTEVLVNTSVVLKGTFDPKTTAEITLFAEDRYAFNISLDWQKSTWETQLNQGFSDAGYRWLRLKAIDQQGNVTASQVINITVSENAMTVGESLTLEILEDTLFKIVPFDSSSLNQRQKVTIKAGQIFKVLKYGLVDGHLKIVLENAIPPVGNFGYIYTNYVRLKKGSEVFRFDIDEVPDTDVNAQMLVMETTKIKAQPVDSSDLDPQQFEQLLLGQTFGIKGYASVKGHFRVTLSQSIPNFGKVGYVYWQHVKLIRDGQQIGYDPDAITLTVLEKTVLKKQPIDSSQLPESDRTTLPLGRVYGVKSYGLENNHIKVSLLEELPNFGNTGYIFPQYVKFKRGGRTFNPLPSQVELNVPYFSQRDNPRFYWSTCNVTSIAMVMYYYGVRPKWGGQLEDELLQWCFNYGGTGSQTDHNVLSALIRAYGFKTSFSTTRYWSDLKNELINRRPVVIGVDTTPSGHIITVIGYNNQGYIVNDPWGDAYTGYSNSEGRRIIYSSGYMDQVAGPDGSIWAHFIEP
;
A
#
# COMPACT_ATOMS: atom_id res chain seq x y z
N MET A 1 13.09 58.75 -6.33
CA MET A 1 11.62 58.85 -6.44
C MET A 1 11.12 57.45 -6.70
N VAL A 2 10.03 57.02 -6.05
CA VAL A 2 9.38 55.73 -6.36
C VAL A 2 8.42 55.94 -7.52
N THR A 3 8.47 55.08 -8.54
CA THR A 3 7.63 55.16 -9.73
C THR A 3 7.08 53.79 -10.10
N TYR A 4 6.00 53.77 -10.88
CA TYR A 4 5.48 52.59 -11.56
C TYR A 4 5.73 52.71 -13.06
N LEU A 5 6.39 51.72 -13.66
CA LEU A 5 6.66 51.69 -15.09
C LEU A 5 5.54 50.99 -15.86
N GLY A 6 5.09 49.82 -15.38
CA GLY A 6 4.07 49.04 -16.06
C GLY A 6 4.07 47.56 -15.66
N PRO A 7 3.31 46.71 -16.36
CA PRO A 7 2.40 47.04 -17.47
C PRO A 7 1.05 47.62 -16.99
N LYS A 8 0.54 48.66 -17.67
CA LYS A 8 -0.77 49.27 -17.34
C LYS A 8 -1.97 48.46 -17.85
N ASP A 9 -1.75 47.60 -18.82
CA ASP A 9 -2.74 46.69 -19.38
C ASP A 9 -2.30 45.25 -19.13
N ILE A 10 -3.14 44.47 -18.45
CA ILE A 10 -2.85 43.10 -18.01
C ILE A 10 -3.99 42.20 -18.47
N LEU A 11 -3.69 40.93 -18.75
CA LEU A 11 -4.71 39.91 -19.03
C LEU A 11 -5.07 39.16 -17.75
N ILE A 12 -6.37 38.88 -17.58
CA ILE A 12 -6.86 38.06 -16.48
C ILE A 12 -6.26 36.64 -16.54
N ASP A 13 -5.97 36.06 -15.38
CA ASP A 13 -5.46 34.69 -15.20
C ASP A 13 -4.16 34.37 -15.98
N GLN A 14 -3.37 35.40 -16.31
CA GLN A 14 -2.05 35.24 -16.95
C GLN A 14 -0.93 35.70 -16.02
N PRO A 15 0.22 34.98 -15.99
CA PRO A 15 1.38 35.41 -15.24
C PRO A 15 1.85 36.80 -15.69
N ALA A 16 2.17 37.67 -14.73
CA ALA A 16 2.62 39.03 -15.01
C ALA A 16 3.67 39.49 -13.99
N VAL A 17 4.46 40.49 -14.36
CA VAL A 17 5.38 41.17 -13.45
C VAL A 17 5.06 42.66 -13.45
N LEU A 18 4.70 43.19 -12.28
CA LEU A 18 4.57 44.63 -12.06
C LEU A 18 5.96 45.19 -11.79
N VAL A 19 6.36 46.24 -12.50
CA VAL A 19 7.71 46.80 -12.42
C VAL A 19 7.67 48.29 -12.18
N GLY A 20 8.57 48.78 -11.34
CA GLY A 20 8.82 50.20 -11.18
C GLY A 20 10.26 50.52 -10.78
N THR A 21 10.58 51.81 -10.71
CA THR A 21 11.90 52.26 -10.24
C THR A 21 11.81 52.89 -8.87
N TYR A 22 12.91 52.88 -8.15
CA TYR A 22 13.08 53.62 -6.90
C TYR A 22 14.50 54.14 -6.76
N ASP A 23 14.67 55.09 -5.83
CA ASP A 23 15.99 55.62 -5.49
C ASP A 23 16.51 54.87 -4.25
N PRO A 24 17.49 53.95 -4.40
CA PRO A 24 17.96 53.11 -3.30
C PRO A 24 18.69 53.90 -2.21
N GLN A 25 19.04 55.17 -2.44
CA GLN A 25 19.61 56.05 -1.40
C GLN A 25 18.54 56.73 -0.55
N LYS A 26 17.29 56.80 -1.03
CA LYS A 26 16.19 57.50 -0.35
C LYS A 26 15.14 56.58 0.24
N TYR A 27 14.92 55.41 -0.36
CA TYR A 27 13.87 54.48 0.06
C TYR A 27 14.51 53.13 0.39
N GLN A 28 14.24 52.64 1.60
CA GLN A 28 14.71 51.33 2.05
C GLN A 28 13.80 50.22 1.53
N THR A 29 12.48 50.47 1.46
CA THR A 29 11.49 49.52 0.93
C THR A 29 10.41 50.22 0.11
N VAL A 30 9.71 49.43 -0.70
CA VAL A 30 8.53 49.82 -1.47
C VAL A 30 7.43 48.82 -1.11
N ALA A 31 6.29 49.31 -0.63
CA ALA A 31 5.10 48.48 -0.43
C ALA A 31 4.15 48.65 -1.62
N VAL A 32 3.67 47.53 -2.14
CA VAL A 32 2.67 47.49 -3.21
C VAL A 32 1.43 46.82 -2.65
N ILE A 33 0.31 47.54 -2.63
CA ILE A 33 -0.94 47.08 -2.05
C ILE A 33 -1.98 47.12 -3.17
N ALA A 34 -2.45 45.95 -3.62
CA ALA A 34 -3.52 45.88 -4.59
C ALA A 34 -4.86 46.21 -3.92
N GLU A 35 -5.58 47.15 -4.51
CA GLU A 35 -6.92 47.58 -4.10
C GLU A 35 -7.03 47.95 -2.60
N ASP A 36 -5.94 48.50 -2.04
CA ASP A 36 -5.81 48.88 -0.62
C ASP A 36 -6.03 47.73 0.38
N LYS A 37 -6.03 46.48 -0.11
CA LYS A 37 -6.43 45.30 0.65
C LYS A 37 -5.37 44.19 0.64
N TYR A 38 -4.74 43.96 -0.50
CA TYR A 38 -3.85 42.82 -0.71
C TYR A 38 -2.40 43.29 -0.78
N VAL A 39 -1.66 43.13 0.32
CA VAL A 39 -0.22 43.43 0.34
C VAL A 39 0.52 42.39 -0.51
N LEU A 40 1.24 42.86 -1.53
CA LEU A 40 2.00 42.01 -2.43
C LEU A 40 3.45 41.88 -1.98
N THR A 41 4.06 40.72 -2.23
CA THR A 41 5.49 40.51 -2.00
C THR A 41 6.30 41.22 -3.08
N VAL A 42 7.18 42.13 -2.64
CA VAL A 42 8.00 42.96 -3.53
C VAL A 42 9.43 42.45 -3.52
N ASP A 43 9.97 42.19 -4.70
CA ASP A 43 11.38 41.92 -4.93
C ASP A 43 12.13 43.21 -5.22
N PHE A 44 13.31 43.37 -4.61
CA PHE A 44 14.13 44.57 -4.72
C PHE A 44 15.45 44.27 -5.41
N ASN A 45 15.81 45.10 -6.39
CA ASN A 45 17.13 45.11 -6.97
C ASN A 45 17.73 46.51 -6.85
N ALA A 46 18.52 46.71 -5.78
CA ALA A 46 19.16 47.99 -5.49
C ALA A 46 20.20 48.39 -6.55
N LYS A 47 20.87 47.42 -7.19
CA LYS A 47 21.86 47.67 -8.26
C LYS A 47 21.22 48.26 -9.50
N ALA A 48 20.01 47.79 -9.84
CA ALA A 48 19.24 48.29 -10.96
C ALA A 48 18.34 49.50 -10.59
N GLY A 49 18.10 49.74 -9.30
CA GLY A 49 17.09 50.71 -8.84
C GLY A 49 15.67 50.28 -9.21
N ILE A 50 15.41 48.97 -9.28
CA ILE A 50 14.13 48.38 -9.72
C ILE A 50 13.48 47.66 -8.56
N TRP A 51 12.16 47.86 -8.41
CA TRP A 51 11.30 47.00 -7.62
C TRP A 51 10.37 46.23 -8.56
N SER A 52 10.01 45.01 -8.19
CA SER A 52 9.08 44.20 -8.96
C SER A 52 8.16 43.35 -8.09
N VAL A 53 6.99 43.01 -8.61
CA VAL A 53 6.07 42.03 -8.03
C VAL A 53 5.76 40.97 -9.07
N SER A 54 6.15 39.73 -8.78
CA SER A 54 5.90 38.58 -9.65
C SER A 54 4.56 37.94 -9.29
N LEU A 55 3.62 37.90 -10.24
CA LEU A 55 2.28 37.34 -10.08
C LEU A 55 2.16 36.07 -10.93
N GLU A 56 2.52 34.91 -10.36
CA GLU A 56 2.52 33.61 -11.07
C GLU A 56 1.16 33.26 -11.69
N ASN A 57 0.05 33.61 -11.03
CA ASN A 57 -1.31 33.36 -11.52
C ASN A 57 -2.01 34.61 -12.07
N GLY A 58 -1.33 35.77 -12.07
CA GLY A 58 -1.93 37.03 -12.51
C GLY A 58 -3.05 37.58 -11.61
N PHE A 59 -3.87 38.44 -12.21
CA PHE A 59 -5.10 38.96 -11.61
C PHE A 59 -6.28 38.06 -11.99
N ASN A 60 -7.15 37.74 -11.03
CA ASN A 60 -8.29 36.84 -11.23
C ASN A 60 -9.62 37.56 -11.49
N THR A 61 -9.61 38.90 -11.57
CA THR A 61 -10.82 39.68 -11.79
C THR A 61 -10.57 40.81 -12.76
N ALA A 62 -11.27 40.79 -13.90
CA ALA A 62 -11.17 41.81 -14.94
C ALA A 62 -11.77 43.16 -14.53
N GLY A 63 -11.43 44.22 -15.26
CA GLY A 63 -11.86 45.60 -15.07
C GLY A 63 -10.73 46.53 -14.63
N LYS A 64 -11.10 47.78 -14.34
CA LYS A 64 -10.18 48.77 -13.77
C LYS A 64 -9.80 48.36 -12.35
N ARG A 65 -8.50 48.23 -12.08
CA ARG A 65 -7.91 47.92 -10.77
C ARG A 65 -6.93 49.03 -10.38
N TRP A 66 -6.53 49.08 -9.12
CA TRP A 66 -5.51 50.01 -8.68
C TRP A 66 -4.50 49.37 -7.72
N LEU A 67 -3.30 49.92 -7.73
CA LEU A 67 -2.23 49.62 -6.79
C LEU A 67 -1.94 50.87 -5.98
N ARG A 68 -1.87 50.74 -4.65
CA ARG A 68 -1.24 51.75 -3.82
C ARG A 68 0.23 51.43 -3.66
N LEU A 69 1.07 52.38 -4.06
CA LEU A 69 2.52 52.30 -4.06
C LEU A 69 3.07 53.23 -2.99
N GLN A 70 3.73 52.65 -1.98
CA GLN A 70 4.29 53.40 -0.87
C GLN A 70 5.81 53.24 -0.82
N GLY A 71 6.55 54.33 -0.96
CA GLY A 71 7.99 54.37 -0.70
C GLY A 71 8.24 54.64 0.77
N LYS A 72 9.07 53.80 1.40
CA LYS A 72 9.37 53.91 2.83
C LYS A 72 10.85 54.11 3.11
N ASP A 73 11.15 54.90 4.14
CA ASP A 73 12.51 55.10 4.66
C ASP A 73 12.99 53.91 5.51
N ASP A 74 14.20 54.04 6.07
CA ASP A 74 14.84 53.06 6.94
C ASP A 74 14.10 52.84 8.28
N GLN A 75 13.29 53.82 8.69
CA GLN A 75 12.42 53.77 9.87
C GLN A 75 11.03 53.24 9.53
N ASN A 76 10.80 52.77 8.30
CA ASN A 76 9.52 52.26 7.80
C ASN A 76 8.41 53.33 7.74
N ASN A 77 8.76 54.62 7.77
CA ASN A 77 7.82 55.72 7.55
C ASN A 77 7.52 55.84 6.06
N THR A 78 6.26 56.13 5.72
CA THR A 78 5.87 56.36 4.33
C THR A 78 6.25 57.79 3.93
N ILE A 79 7.17 57.90 2.97
CA ILE A 79 7.70 59.18 2.45
C ILE A 79 7.33 59.42 0.97
N ALA A 80 6.64 58.47 0.35
CA ALA A 80 5.92 58.64 -0.91
C ALA A 80 4.69 57.72 -0.92
N ASP A 81 3.54 58.21 -1.37
CA ASP A 81 2.29 57.43 -1.51
C ASP A 81 1.61 57.82 -2.83
N GLN A 82 1.32 56.83 -3.68
CA GLN A 82 0.71 57.02 -4.99
C GLN A 82 -0.31 55.91 -5.26
N VAL A 83 -1.41 56.27 -5.92
CA VAL A 83 -2.38 55.31 -6.46
C VAL A 83 -2.19 55.21 -7.97
N ILE A 84 -2.02 53.98 -8.45
CA ILE A 84 -1.77 53.66 -9.86
C ILE A 84 -2.95 52.86 -10.37
N ASP A 85 -3.63 53.37 -11.39
CA ASP A 85 -4.68 52.65 -12.09
C ASP A 85 -4.10 51.72 -13.17
N LEU A 86 -4.67 50.54 -13.29
CA LEU A 86 -4.37 49.55 -14.33
C LEU A 86 -5.64 48.87 -14.84
N MET A 87 -5.60 48.34 -16.06
CA MET A 87 -6.72 47.66 -16.71
C MET A 87 -6.45 46.17 -16.80
N VAL A 88 -7.36 45.34 -16.27
CA VAL A 88 -7.32 43.87 -16.42
C VAL A 88 -8.37 43.46 -17.46
N ASN A 89 -7.95 42.95 -18.61
CA ASN A 89 -8.81 42.65 -19.76
C ASN A 89 -9.29 41.18 -19.76
N GLN A 90 -10.51 40.92 -20.26
CA GLN A 90 -11.19 39.61 -20.17
C GLN A 90 -10.74 38.54 -21.18
N GLU A 91 -10.28 38.86 -22.39
CA GLU A 91 -9.60 37.90 -23.30
C GLU A 91 -9.10 38.58 -24.60
N GLY A 92 -7.99 38.07 -25.16
CA GLY A 92 -7.52 38.38 -26.51
C GLY A 92 -6.03 38.07 -26.74
N ILE A 93 -5.75 36.91 -27.35
CA ILE A 93 -4.43 36.29 -27.66
C ILE A 93 -3.92 35.36 -26.55
N ASN A 94 -3.57 34.13 -26.94
CA ASN A 94 -2.82 33.15 -26.15
C ASN A 94 -1.41 33.71 -25.90
N THR A 95 -1.24 34.61 -24.93
CA THR A 95 0.02 35.34 -24.64
C THR A 95 0.97 34.59 -23.71
N ARG A 96 0.69 33.32 -23.37
CA ARG A 96 1.49 32.52 -22.42
C ARG A 96 2.98 32.42 -22.77
N PHE A 97 3.38 32.79 -23.98
CA PHE A 97 4.76 32.67 -24.46
C PHE A 97 5.37 33.97 -25.00
N THR A 98 4.72 35.13 -24.84
CA THR A 98 5.22 36.41 -25.34
C THR A 98 5.99 37.20 -24.27
N TYR A 99 6.97 37.98 -24.70
CA TYR A 99 7.75 38.88 -23.85
C TYR A 99 7.04 40.24 -23.76
N THR A 100 7.16 40.92 -22.61
CA THR A 100 6.76 42.32 -22.47
C THR A 100 7.99 43.19 -22.30
N ILE A 101 8.12 44.19 -23.16
CA ILE A 101 9.15 45.24 -23.09
C ILE A 101 8.51 46.46 -22.44
N ILE A 102 9.11 47.02 -21.39
CA ILE A 102 8.61 48.21 -20.69
C ILE A 102 9.71 49.27 -20.71
N SER A 103 9.41 50.46 -21.23
CA SER A 103 10.41 51.53 -21.28
C SER A 103 10.65 52.12 -19.90
N GLN A 104 11.90 52.12 -19.44
CA GLN A 104 12.32 52.79 -18.19
C GLN A 104 12.88 54.20 -18.43
N LYS A 105 13.06 54.58 -19.70
CA LYS A 105 13.40 55.93 -20.16
C LYS A 105 12.76 56.18 -21.53
N ASP A 106 12.62 57.44 -21.93
CA ASP A 106 12.29 57.76 -23.32
C ASP A 106 13.37 57.18 -24.25
N THR A 107 12.96 56.42 -25.25
CA THR A 107 13.86 55.78 -26.21
C THR A 107 13.22 55.67 -27.60
N LEU A 108 13.92 55.00 -28.52
CA LEU A 108 13.53 54.84 -29.92
C LEU A 108 13.54 53.36 -30.28
N LEU A 109 12.46 52.90 -30.90
CA LEU A 109 12.44 51.71 -31.74
C LEU A 109 13.06 52.05 -33.09
N LYS A 110 13.88 51.15 -33.63
CA LYS A 110 14.69 51.38 -34.82
C LYS A 110 14.62 50.19 -35.78
N VAL A 111 14.78 50.42 -37.08
CA VAL A 111 14.89 49.32 -38.07
C VAL A 111 16.24 48.58 -38.00
N GLN A 112 17.27 49.20 -37.43
CA GLN A 112 18.62 48.66 -37.31
C GLN A 112 19.29 49.08 -35.99
N PRO A 113 20.23 48.28 -35.43
CA PRO A 113 20.90 48.56 -34.16
C PRO A 113 22.07 49.53 -34.32
N ILE A 114 21.82 50.72 -34.88
CA ILE A 114 22.83 51.77 -35.07
C ILE A 114 22.43 53.06 -34.34
N ASP A 115 23.33 54.04 -34.29
CA ASP A 115 23.04 55.34 -33.68
C ASP A 115 21.82 56.01 -34.34
N SER A 116 20.90 56.52 -33.52
CA SER A 116 19.66 57.14 -34.00
C SER A 116 19.87 58.38 -34.88
N SER A 117 21.02 59.04 -34.80
CA SER A 117 21.41 60.16 -35.67
C SER A 117 21.64 59.73 -37.12
N GLN A 118 21.90 58.44 -37.36
CA GLN A 118 22.11 57.87 -38.70
C GLN A 118 20.80 57.40 -39.35
N LEU A 119 19.67 57.49 -38.63
CA LEU A 119 18.35 57.04 -39.07
C LEU A 119 17.43 58.24 -39.31
N ASN A 120 16.71 58.21 -40.44
CA ASN A 120 15.66 59.18 -40.71
C ASN A 120 14.38 58.88 -39.89
N ASP A 121 13.40 59.78 -39.94
CA ASP A 121 12.19 59.68 -39.12
C ASP A 121 11.25 58.53 -39.51
N GLN A 122 11.39 57.95 -40.71
CA GLN A 122 10.65 56.74 -41.09
C GLN A 122 11.30 55.46 -40.55
N GLN A 123 12.58 55.53 -40.17
CA GLN A 123 13.38 54.41 -39.68
C GLN A 123 13.41 54.30 -38.16
N LYS A 124 12.71 55.19 -37.45
CA LYS A 124 12.64 55.23 -35.99
C LYS A 124 11.26 55.65 -35.49
N GLN A 125 10.87 55.15 -34.32
CA GLN A 125 9.63 55.53 -33.64
C GLN A 125 9.89 55.70 -32.14
N SER A 126 9.30 56.71 -31.51
CA SER A 126 9.44 56.92 -30.05
C SER A 126 8.77 55.81 -29.27
N LEU A 127 9.42 55.40 -28.18
CA LEU A 127 8.86 54.60 -27.08
C LEU A 127 9.06 55.42 -25.79
N LYS A 128 7.96 55.89 -25.20
CA LYS A 128 7.98 56.78 -24.05
C LYS A 128 8.14 56.02 -22.73
N LEU A 129 8.65 56.72 -21.71
CA LEU A 129 8.72 56.21 -20.35
C LEU A 129 7.39 55.55 -19.92
N GLY A 130 7.48 54.27 -19.50
CA GLY A 130 6.34 53.46 -19.05
C GLY A 130 5.48 52.87 -20.16
N GLU A 131 5.75 53.15 -21.44
CA GLU A 131 5.09 52.44 -22.55
C GLU A 131 5.58 51.00 -22.62
N SER A 132 4.66 50.08 -22.94
CA SER A 132 4.95 48.65 -23.04
C SER A 132 4.62 48.06 -24.40
N LEU A 133 5.40 47.08 -24.84
CA LEU A 133 5.20 46.32 -26.08
C LEU A 133 5.19 44.83 -25.79
N VAL A 134 4.25 44.10 -26.41
CA VAL A 134 4.23 42.63 -26.39
C VAL A 134 4.88 42.10 -27.67
N VAL A 135 5.85 41.21 -27.51
CA VAL A 135 6.69 40.70 -28.60
C VAL A 135 6.84 39.17 -28.52
N ASN A 136 6.98 38.52 -29.66
CA ASN A 136 7.07 37.06 -29.76
C ASN A 136 8.45 36.55 -29.37
N THR A 137 9.50 37.19 -29.88
CA THR A 137 10.90 36.81 -29.67
C THR A 137 11.75 38.02 -29.36
N ILE A 138 12.84 37.76 -28.63
CA ILE A 138 13.88 38.73 -28.32
C ILE A 138 15.25 38.13 -28.60
N GLU A 139 16.18 38.95 -29.08
CA GLU A 139 17.57 38.58 -29.32
C GLU A 139 18.46 39.78 -28.99
N LEU A 140 19.44 39.61 -28.10
CA LEU A 140 20.43 40.66 -27.82
C LEU A 140 21.46 40.72 -28.95
N VAL A 141 21.50 41.85 -29.67
CA VAL A 141 22.45 42.14 -30.75
C VAL A 141 23.24 43.39 -30.38
N ASN A 142 24.52 43.20 -30.05
CA ASN A 142 25.37 44.24 -29.43
C ASN A 142 24.74 44.77 -28.12
N ASP A 143 24.38 46.05 -28.10
CA ASP A 143 23.74 46.79 -27.01
C ASP A 143 22.22 47.01 -27.24
N HIS A 144 21.65 46.35 -28.25
CA HIS A 144 20.25 46.47 -28.65
C HIS A 144 19.50 45.13 -28.52
N LEU A 145 18.24 45.18 -28.12
CA LEU A 145 17.33 44.05 -28.24
C LEU A 145 16.64 44.13 -29.59
N LYS A 146 16.82 43.10 -30.42
CA LYS A 146 15.99 42.83 -31.59
C LYS A 146 14.70 42.18 -31.12
N LEU A 147 13.58 42.75 -31.52
CA LEU A 147 12.23 42.38 -31.10
C LEU A 147 11.42 41.94 -32.30
N GLU A 148 10.71 40.84 -32.19
CA GLU A 148 9.66 40.45 -33.14
C GLU A 148 8.29 40.85 -32.62
N LEU A 149 7.73 41.94 -33.15
CA LEU A 149 6.44 42.46 -32.72
C LEU A 149 5.31 41.50 -33.09
N ASN A 150 4.32 41.38 -32.20
CA ASN A 150 3.08 40.64 -32.48
C ASN A 150 2.32 41.30 -33.64
N ASN A 151 2.24 42.63 -33.61
CA ASN A 151 1.64 43.45 -34.64
C ASN A 151 2.73 44.33 -35.27
N PRO A 152 3.00 44.21 -36.58
CA PRO A 152 3.97 45.06 -37.27
C PRO A 152 3.65 46.55 -37.13
N LEU A 153 4.67 47.38 -36.96
CA LEU A 153 4.50 48.83 -36.95
C LEU A 153 4.51 49.37 -38.40
N PRO A 154 3.66 50.36 -38.73
CA PRO A 154 3.47 50.84 -40.11
C PRO A 154 4.77 51.17 -40.88
N ASN A 155 5.76 51.76 -40.20
CA ASN A 155 7.01 52.21 -40.84
C ASN A 155 8.22 51.32 -40.52
N LEU A 156 8.17 50.58 -39.41
CA LEU A 156 9.31 49.78 -38.93
C LEU A 156 9.18 48.29 -39.28
N GLY A 157 7.98 47.84 -39.64
CA GLY A 157 7.70 46.42 -39.91
C GLY A 157 7.61 45.58 -38.64
N LYS A 158 7.84 44.27 -38.80
CA LYS A 158 7.69 43.28 -37.73
C LYS A 158 8.90 43.19 -36.80
N PHE A 159 10.10 43.42 -37.33
CA PHE A 159 11.35 43.30 -36.57
C PHE A 159 11.93 44.68 -36.29
N VAL A 160 12.12 45.00 -35.02
CA VAL A 160 12.63 46.31 -34.56
C VAL A 160 13.73 46.15 -33.53
N TYR A 161 14.52 47.21 -33.30
CA TYR A 161 15.60 47.24 -32.33
C TYR A 161 15.35 48.33 -31.30
N VAL A 162 15.58 48.03 -30.02
CA VAL A 162 15.53 49.00 -28.92
C VAL A 162 16.82 48.94 -28.11
N TYR A 163 17.29 50.08 -27.61
CA TYR A 163 18.51 50.13 -26.80
C TYR A 163 18.26 49.44 -25.45
N GLN A 164 18.97 48.35 -25.18
CA GLN A 164 18.68 47.46 -24.05
C GLN A 164 18.67 48.19 -22.70
N PRO A 165 19.64 49.08 -22.38
CA PRO A 165 19.65 49.79 -21.10
C PRO A 165 18.47 50.74 -20.86
N HIS A 166 17.63 51.01 -21.86
CA HIS A 166 16.45 51.89 -21.71
C HIS A 166 15.15 51.12 -21.46
N VAL A 167 15.20 49.78 -21.48
CA VAL A 167 14.00 48.95 -21.32
C VAL A 167 14.21 47.87 -20.27
N VAL A 168 13.09 47.42 -19.72
CA VAL A 168 12.98 46.25 -18.87
C VAL A 168 12.19 45.19 -19.62
N VAL A 169 12.53 43.92 -19.43
CA VAL A 169 11.92 42.81 -20.17
C VAL A 169 11.36 41.78 -19.20
N THR A 170 10.16 41.29 -19.47
CA THR A 170 9.52 40.23 -18.70
C THR A 170 9.04 39.10 -19.62
N LYS A 171 9.00 37.87 -19.10
CA LYS A 171 8.35 36.70 -19.74
C LYS A 171 7.56 35.94 -18.67
N GLY A 172 6.24 35.91 -18.79
CA GLY A 172 5.36 35.42 -17.73
C GLY A 172 5.57 36.20 -16.42
N ALA A 173 5.75 35.48 -15.30
CA ALA A 173 6.03 36.07 -13.99
C ALA A 173 7.53 36.28 -13.71
N LYS A 174 8.41 36.29 -14.73
CA LYS A 174 9.84 36.53 -14.55
C LYS A 174 10.33 37.82 -15.21
N LEU A 175 11.17 38.53 -14.48
CA LEU A 175 12.00 39.64 -14.96
C LEU A 175 13.28 39.10 -15.59
N LEU A 176 13.69 39.64 -16.75
CA LEU A 176 14.87 39.20 -17.49
C LEU A 176 15.98 40.27 -17.48
N TRP A 177 17.22 39.82 -17.35
CA TRP A 177 18.41 40.64 -17.15
C TRP A 177 19.42 40.42 -18.29
N PHE A 178 19.84 41.49 -18.94
CA PHE A 178 20.79 41.43 -20.08
C PHE A 178 22.14 42.08 -19.75
N ASN A 179 22.32 42.53 -18.50
CA ASN A 179 23.54 43.15 -18.01
C ASN A 179 23.92 42.54 -16.66
N GLN A 180 25.11 41.96 -16.58
CA GLN A 180 25.61 41.31 -15.37
C GLN A 180 25.64 42.24 -14.15
N ASN A 181 25.93 43.53 -14.35
CA ASN A 181 25.99 44.53 -13.28
C ASN A 181 24.63 44.85 -12.67
N GLN A 182 23.55 44.46 -13.33
CA GLN A 182 22.18 44.64 -12.89
C GLN A 182 21.57 43.36 -12.31
N LEU A 183 22.31 42.25 -12.27
CA LEU A 183 21.76 40.99 -11.75
C LEU A 183 21.35 41.14 -10.28
N PRO A 184 20.24 40.48 -9.88
CA PRO A 184 19.77 40.52 -8.51
C PRO A 184 20.78 39.86 -7.57
N ASP A 185 20.73 40.25 -6.31
CA ASP A 185 21.48 39.56 -5.27
C ASP A 185 20.89 38.16 -5.02
N HIS A 186 21.73 37.25 -4.53
CA HIS A 186 21.33 35.89 -4.16
C HIS A 186 21.43 35.71 -2.65
N ILE A 187 20.74 34.70 -2.14
CA ILE A 187 20.80 34.32 -0.73
C ILE A 187 22.26 33.98 -0.37
N PRO A 188 22.84 34.57 0.69
CA PRO A 188 24.20 34.23 1.12
C PRO A 188 24.36 32.72 1.33
N GLY A 189 25.40 32.14 0.72
CA GLY A 189 25.69 30.69 0.78
C GLY A 189 25.11 29.86 -0.38
N ASN A 190 24.40 30.48 -1.32
CA ASN A 190 23.95 29.90 -2.58
C ASN A 190 24.66 30.56 -3.78
N GLN A 191 24.45 30.08 -5.00
CA GLN A 191 24.96 30.72 -6.23
C GLN A 191 23.83 31.23 -7.11
N LEU A 192 24.15 32.20 -7.97
CA LEU A 192 23.24 32.73 -8.99
C LEU A 192 23.58 32.13 -10.35
N LEU A 193 22.64 31.43 -10.95
CA LEU A 193 22.67 30.98 -12.34
C LEU A 193 22.05 32.08 -13.22
N TRP A 194 22.81 32.62 -14.17
CA TRP A 194 22.33 33.56 -15.18
C TRP A 194 22.37 32.93 -16.56
N VAL A 195 21.25 32.98 -17.29
CA VAL A 195 21.10 32.43 -18.64
C VAL A 195 21.48 33.51 -19.64
N THR A 196 22.64 33.39 -20.28
CA THR A 196 23.16 34.38 -21.23
C THR A 196 22.65 34.15 -22.65
N GLN A 197 22.16 32.94 -22.96
CA GLN A 197 21.49 32.57 -24.20
C GLN A 197 20.35 31.59 -23.91
N THR A 198 19.24 31.67 -24.65
CA THR A 198 18.11 30.72 -24.47
C THR A 198 18.60 29.29 -24.61
N THR A 199 18.30 28.44 -23.62
CA THR A 199 18.87 27.09 -23.54
C THR A 199 17.93 26.11 -22.84
N PRO A 200 17.87 24.84 -23.25
CA PRO A 200 17.08 23.84 -22.53
C PRO A 200 17.79 23.42 -21.23
N LEU A 201 17.06 23.45 -20.12
CA LEU A 201 17.38 22.69 -18.91
C LEU A 201 16.96 21.24 -19.14
N LYS A 202 17.93 20.35 -19.33
CA LYS A 202 17.67 18.95 -19.71
C LYS A 202 17.72 18.03 -18.49
N MET A 203 16.91 16.97 -18.43
CA MET A 203 17.03 15.95 -17.38
C MET A 203 18.34 15.15 -17.48
N LYS A 204 18.93 15.08 -18.67
CA LYS A 204 20.20 14.40 -18.98
C LYS A 204 20.99 15.19 -20.03
N PRO A 205 22.33 15.06 -20.10
CA PRO A 205 23.15 15.89 -20.98
C PRO A 205 23.10 15.50 -22.47
N ASP A 206 22.28 14.50 -22.86
CA ASP A 206 22.08 14.05 -24.24
C ASP A 206 21.65 15.19 -25.19
N ASP A 207 21.79 14.95 -26.50
CA ASP A 207 21.31 15.86 -27.54
C ASP A 207 19.80 16.07 -27.44
N LEU A 208 19.35 17.29 -27.73
CA LEU A 208 17.93 17.66 -27.61
C LEU A 208 17.02 16.80 -28.49
N SER A 209 17.53 16.33 -29.65
CA SER A 209 16.79 15.44 -30.56
C SER A 209 16.52 14.03 -29.98
N GLN A 210 17.18 13.67 -28.88
CA GLN A 210 17.02 12.40 -28.18
C GLN A 210 16.16 12.51 -26.92
N LEU A 211 15.61 13.70 -26.64
CA LEU A 211 14.78 13.97 -25.47
C LEU A 211 13.31 14.08 -25.87
N ALA A 212 12.44 13.47 -25.07
CA ALA A 212 11.01 13.73 -25.14
C ALA A 212 10.70 15.15 -24.64
N SER A 213 9.55 15.71 -25.02
CA SER A 213 9.18 17.11 -24.73
C SER A 213 9.01 17.41 -23.22
N ASP A 214 8.81 16.39 -22.40
CA ASP A 214 8.73 16.46 -20.93
C ASP A 214 10.10 16.33 -20.24
N GLN A 215 11.16 15.98 -20.98
CA GLN A 215 12.51 15.78 -20.45
C GLN A 215 13.39 17.04 -20.49
N PHE A 216 12.84 18.18 -20.92
CA PHE A 216 13.51 19.47 -20.86
C PHE A 216 12.53 20.62 -20.69
N ILE A 217 13.02 21.73 -20.13
CA ILE A 217 12.31 23.00 -20.07
C ILE A 217 13.18 24.08 -20.71
N GLU A 218 12.61 24.94 -21.54
CA GLU A 218 13.32 26.09 -22.08
C GLU A 218 13.58 27.15 -21.00
N MET A 219 14.84 27.53 -20.84
CA MET A 219 15.24 28.67 -20.02
C MET A 219 15.51 29.88 -20.91
N PRO A 220 14.70 30.95 -20.82
CA PRO A 220 14.85 32.13 -21.66
C PRO A 220 16.16 32.88 -21.41
N GLN A 221 16.74 33.48 -22.44
CA GLN A 221 17.82 34.44 -22.30
C GLN A 221 17.47 35.54 -21.28
N GLY A 222 18.44 35.84 -20.41
CA GLY A 222 18.36 36.83 -19.36
C GLY A 222 17.70 36.37 -18.07
N SER A 223 17.13 35.16 -18.03
CA SER A 223 16.57 34.64 -16.79
C SER A 223 17.67 34.31 -15.77
N ALA A 224 17.37 34.54 -14.49
CA ALA A 224 18.28 34.28 -13.38
C ALA A 224 17.61 33.41 -12.31
N TYR A 225 18.37 32.52 -11.70
CA TYR A 225 17.88 31.53 -10.74
C TYR A 225 18.88 31.35 -9.59
N THR A 226 18.36 31.16 -8.39
CA THR A 226 19.18 30.72 -7.27
C THR A 226 19.38 29.21 -7.36
N ILE A 227 20.63 28.79 -7.41
CA ILE A 227 21.01 27.37 -7.33
C ILE A 227 21.67 27.10 -5.98
N ILE A 228 21.46 25.89 -5.48
CA ILE A 228 22.08 25.40 -4.24
C ILE A 228 23.30 24.54 -4.53
N GLY A 229 23.56 24.17 -5.78
CA GLY A 229 24.77 23.46 -6.18
C GLY A 229 24.92 23.27 -7.69
N TYR A 230 26.13 22.87 -8.08
CA TYR A 230 26.48 22.62 -9.48
C TYR A 230 27.55 21.52 -9.63
N ALA A 231 27.64 20.89 -10.80
CA ALA A 231 28.73 19.99 -11.16
C ALA A 231 29.13 20.24 -12.63
N CYS A 232 30.43 20.22 -12.92
CA CYS A 232 30.93 20.28 -14.29
C CYS A 232 31.02 18.85 -14.84
N ILE A 233 30.21 18.51 -15.84
CA ILE A 233 30.17 17.16 -16.42
C ILE A 233 29.98 17.24 -17.94
N ALA A 234 30.87 16.58 -18.68
CA ALA A 234 30.99 16.77 -20.12
C ALA A 234 31.08 18.27 -20.46
N ASP A 235 30.24 18.80 -21.35
CA ASP A 235 30.13 20.23 -21.64
C ASP A 235 28.92 20.92 -20.96
N HIS A 236 28.47 20.38 -19.82
CA HIS A 236 27.28 20.89 -19.12
C HIS A 236 27.55 21.19 -17.66
N PHE A 237 26.97 22.28 -17.16
CA PHE A 237 26.71 22.44 -15.74
C PHE A 237 25.48 21.61 -15.38
N ARG A 238 25.64 20.58 -14.54
CA ARG A 238 24.50 19.99 -13.82
C ARG A 238 24.22 20.91 -12.64
N VAL A 239 23.03 21.48 -12.54
CA VAL A 239 22.65 22.41 -11.46
C VAL A 239 21.52 21.84 -10.62
N THR A 240 21.44 22.28 -9.37
CA THR A 240 20.27 22.09 -8.51
C THR A 240 19.70 23.44 -8.11
N LEU A 241 18.45 23.68 -8.46
CA LEU A 241 17.68 24.88 -8.17
C LEU A 241 17.16 24.84 -6.74
N ASN A 242 17.04 26.02 -6.12
CA ASN A 242 16.42 26.13 -4.80
C ASN A 242 14.89 25.88 -4.83
N GLN A 243 14.27 26.01 -5.99
CA GLN A 243 12.85 25.79 -6.25
C GLN A 243 12.66 24.80 -7.40
N GLU A 244 11.60 24.01 -7.35
CA GLU A 244 11.28 23.05 -8.40
C GLU A 244 10.52 23.68 -9.55
N PHE A 245 10.77 23.19 -10.76
CA PHE A 245 9.86 23.39 -11.87
C PHE A 245 8.77 22.31 -11.82
N PRO A 246 7.47 22.68 -11.81
CA PRO A 246 6.38 21.72 -11.83
C PRO A 246 6.52 20.71 -12.97
N GLY A 247 6.43 19.42 -12.65
CA GLY A 247 6.55 18.32 -13.62
C GLY A 247 7.99 17.95 -14.06
N PHE A 248 9.00 18.76 -13.71
CA PHE A 248 10.40 18.50 -14.08
C PHE A 248 11.32 18.26 -12.88
N GLY A 249 11.09 18.96 -11.76
CA GLY A 249 11.86 18.83 -10.54
C GLY A 249 12.91 19.93 -10.35
N LYS A 250 13.91 19.66 -9.49
CA LYS A 250 14.88 20.67 -9.00
C LYS A 250 16.25 20.65 -9.68
N SER A 251 16.55 19.68 -10.54
CA SER A 251 17.90 19.58 -11.10
C SER A 251 17.90 19.20 -12.56
N GLY A 252 18.90 19.69 -13.30
CA GLY A 252 19.07 19.40 -14.71
C GLY A 252 20.45 19.85 -15.23
N TYR A 253 20.64 19.69 -16.53
CA TYR A 253 21.89 19.93 -17.23
C TYR A 253 21.73 21.12 -18.19
N LEU A 254 22.65 22.07 -18.09
CA LEU A 254 22.69 23.28 -18.89
C LEU A 254 23.99 23.36 -19.67
N TYR A 255 23.89 23.68 -20.96
CA TYR A 255 25.07 23.82 -21.79
C TYR A 255 25.91 25.02 -21.32
N ARG A 256 27.19 24.75 -21.04
CA ARG A 256 28.08 25.69 -20.34
C ARG A 256 28.27 27.05 -21.01
N TYR A 257 28.14 27.12 -22.34
CA TYR A 257 28.34 28.38 -23.08
C TYR A 257 27.09 29.28 -23.10
N HIS A 258 25.95 28.78 -22.64
CA HIS A 258 24.68 29.53 -22.61
C HIS A 258 24.35 30.09 -21.22
N VAL A 259 25.19 29.82 -20.22
CA VAL A 259 24.94 30.19 -18.83
C VAL A 259 26.21 30.64 -18.13
N GLN A 260 26.05 31.45 -17.09
CA GLN A 260 27.10 31.79 -16.13
C GLN A 260 26.62 31.45 -14.73
N ILE A 261 27.50 30.92 -13.90
CA ILE A 261 27.23 30.72 -12.46
C ILE A 261 28.08 31.75 -11.72
N LEU A 262 27.45 32.54 -10.85
CA LEU A 262 28.09 33.59 -10.08
C LEU A 262 28.01 33.28 -8.58
N GLU A 263 29.12 33.42 -7.88
CA GLU A 263 29.21 33.35 -6.41
C GLU A 263 29.79 34.66 -5.91
N THR A 264 29.08 35.38 -5.04
CA THR A 264 29.46 36.73 -4.57
C THR A 264 29.77 37.72 -5.71
N GLY A 265 29.09 37.57 -6.87
CA GLY A 265 29.27 38.42 -8.06
C GLY A 265 30.44 38.02 -8.97
N LYS A 266 31.24 37.04 -8.58
CA LYS A 266 32.35 36.51 -9.38
C LYS A 266 31.90 35.25 -10.13
N GLU A 267 32.28 35.14 -11.40
CA GLU A 267 31.99 33.98 -12.22
C GLU A 267 32.77 32.74 -11.76
N ILE A 268 32.05 31.62 -11.67
CA ILE A 268 32.60 30.28 -11.50
C ILE A 268 32.90 29.75 -12.90
N ALA A 269 34.19 29.63 -13.21
CA ALA A 269 34.63 29.07 -14.48
C ALA A 269 34.27 27.58 -14.57
N PHE A 270 33.87 27.16 -15.78
CA PHE A 270 33.68 25.74 -16.06
C PHE A 270 35.03 25.02 -16.04
N ASP A 271 35.18 24.02 -15.17
CA ASP A 271 36.39 23.22 -15.04
C ASP A 271 36.17 21.79 -15.54
N ASN A 272 36.78 21.45 -16.68
CA ASN A 272 36.77 20.10 -17.26
C ASN A 272 37.44 19.04 -16.37
N ASN A 273 38.26 19.47 -15.42
CA ASN A 273 38.93 18.63 -14.44
C ASN A 273 38.30 18.74 -13.05
N ALA A 274 37.08 19.30 -12.94
CA ALA A 274 36.36 19.28 -11.69
C ALA A 274 36.12 17.84 -11.23
N ILE A 275 36.10 17.66 -9.91
CA ILE A 275 35.79 16.36 -9.33
C ILE A 275 34.28 16.23 -9.24
N THR A 276 33.76 15.09 -9.70
CA THR A 276 32.35 14.73 -9.57
C THR A 276 32.18 13.47 -8.75
N CYS A 277 31.06 13.39 -8.03
CA CYS A 277 30.61 12.24 -7.29
C CYS A 277 29.31 11.74 -7.91
N THR A 278 29.35 10.57 -8.55
CA THR A 278 28.16 9.89 -9.07
C THR A 278 27.65 8.89 -8.03
N ILE A 279 26.38 8.96 -7.68
CA ILE A 279 25.75 8.01 -6.76
C ILE A 279 25.37 6.74 -7.52
N VAL A 280 26.03 5.63 -7.22
CA VAL A 280 25.79 4.33 -7.86
C VAL A 280 24.61 3.63 -7.20
N ASN A 281 24.52 3.71 -5.88
CA ASN A 281 23.44 3.15 -5.08
C ASN A 281 22.89 4.22 -4.14
N THR A 282 21.57 4.30 -3.97
CA THR A 282 20.94 5.27 -3.08
C THR A 282 21.54 5.17 -1.68
N THR A 283 22.07 6.28 -1.17
CA THR A 283 22.91 6.28 0.04
C THR A 283 22.70 7.54 0.86
N PRO A 284 22.79 7.48 2.20
CA PRO A 284 22.77 8.68 3.02
C PRO A 284 24.12 9.41 2.97
N LEU A 285 24.09 10.73 2.77
CA LEU A 285 25.17 11.63 3.12
C LEU A 285 25.05 11.96 4.61
N LYS A 286 26.08 11.65 5.39
CA LYS A 286 26.02 11.65 6.87
C LYS A 286 26.89 12.72 7.48
N LYS A 287 26.50 13.28 8.63
CA LYS A 287 27.37 14.19 9.40
C LYS A 287 28.54 13.50 10.09
N ARG A 288 28.39 12.21 10.40
CA ARG A 288 29.38 11.40 11.10
C ARG A 288 29.60 10.06 10.38
N PRO A 289 30.82 9.49 10.42
CA PRO A 289 31.15 8.22 9.75
C PRO A 289 30.68 6.99 10.54
N ILE A 290 29.43 6.98 11.02
CA ILE A 290 28.82 5.87 11.78
C ILE A 290 27.59 5.31 11.03
N ASP A 291 27.02 4.19 11.50
CA ASP A 291 25.82 3.61 10.91
C ASP A 291 24.65 4.60 10.94
N SER A 292 23.93 4.68 9.83
CA SER A 292 22.82 5.60 9.62
C SER A 292 21.63 5.34 10.56
N ALA A 293 21.52 4.13 11.12
CA ALA A 293 20.52 3.79 12.12
C ALA A 293 20.72 4.54 13.45
N TYR A 294 21.94 5.01 13.74
CA TYR A 294 22.28 5.76 14.96
C TYR A 294 22.35 7.28 14.74
N LEU A 295 21.96 7.75 13.56
CA LEU A 295 21.93 9.18 13.22
C LEU A 295 20.51 9.71 13.26
N ASP A 296 20.36 10.89 13.87
CA ASP A 296 19.13 11.66 13.83
C ASP A 296 18.80 12.08 12.40
N SER A 297 17.53 12.40 12.13
CA SER A 297 17.10 12.82 10.79
C SER A 297 17.78 14.10 10.30
N SER A 298 18.18 15.01 11.19
CA SER A 298 18.94 16.22 10.85
C SER A 298 20.41 15.94 10.49
N GLU A 299 20.93 14.76 10.83
CA GLU A 299 22.33 14.39 10.62
C GLU A 299 22.55 13.57 9.33
N LYS A 300 21.50 13.38 8.52
CA LYS A 300 21.57 12.64 7.27
C LYS A 300 20.60 13.19 6.23
N ILE A 301 21.01 13.11 4.97
CA ILE A 301 20.12 13.30 3.82
C ILE A 301 20.31 12.14 2.85
N THR A 302 19.26 11.76 2.14
CA THR A 302 19.33 10.67 1.15
C THR A 302 19.75 11.22 -0.21
N LEU A 303 20.81 10.66 -0.77
CA LEU A 303 21.23 10.92 -2.15
C LEU A 303 20.74 9.77 -3.05
N PRO A 304 19.86 10.02 -4.02
CA PRO A 304 19.35 8.99 -4.92
C PRO A 304 20.42 8.44 -5.88
N ALA A 305 20.33 7.15 -6.21
CA ALA A 305 21.13 6.56 -7.29
C ALA A 305 20.93 7.29 -8.63
N GLY A 306 21.99 7.38 -9.42
CA GLY A 306 22.03 8.09 -10.71
C GLY A 306 22.33 9.58 -10.62
N MET A 307 22.29 10.18 -9.42
CA MET A 307 22.60 11.61 -9.25
C MET A 307 24.10 11.88 -9.33
N VAL A 308 24.47 13.05 -9.84
CA VAL A 308 25.85 13.53 -9.93
C VAL A 308 25.99 14.85 -9.17
N TYR A 309 26.99 14.93 -8.29
CA TYR A 309 27.30 16.12 -7.49
C TYR A 309 28.72 16.61 -7.77
N GLY A 310 28.94 17.92 -7.72
CA GLY A 310 30.27 18.51 -7.76
C GLY A 310 30.95 18.37 -6.41
N VAL A 311 32.26 18.13 -6.41
CA VAL A 311 33.06 17.91 -5.20
C VAL A 311 34.15 18.98 -5.15
N GLN A 312 34.11 19.82 -4.11
CA GLN A 312 35.14 20.83 -3.82
C GLN A 312 36.41 20.17 -3.25
N SER A 313 36.22 19.22 -2.33
CA SER A 313 37.30 18.42 -1.76
C SER A 313 36.78 17.09 -1.24
N TYR A 314 37.68 16.11 -1.10
CA TYR A 314 37.37 14.83 -0.49
C TYR A 314 38.58 14.28 0.26
N THR A 315 38.32 13.46 1.27
CA THR A 315 39.33 12.66 1.97
C THR A 315 38.75 11.33 2.41
N SER A 316 39.61 10.32 2.53
CA SER A 316 39.24 9.06 3.19
C SER A 316 39.38 9.23 4.70
N GLU A 317 38.34 8.87 5.46
CA GLU A 317 38.32 8.97 6.92
C GLU A 317 37.42 7.88 7.50
N SER A 318 37.93 7.07 8.43
CA SER A 318 37.17 6.00 9.12
C SER A 318 36.37 5.09 8.18
N GLY A 319 36.98 4.69 7.06
CA GLY A 319 36.35 3.80 6.07
C GLY A 319 35.22 4.44 5.24
N HIS A 320 35.07 5.77 5.31
CA HIS A 320 34.15 6.56 4.51
C HIS A 320 34.91 7.54 3.63
N ILE A 321 34.26 8.00 2.57
CA ILE A 321 34.72 9.19 1.84
C ILE A 321 34.00 10.40 2.44
N LYS A 322 34.76 11.26 3.10
CA LYS A 322 34.29 12.58 3.48
C LYS A 322 34.37 13.48 2.25
N VAL A 323 33.24 14.03 1.84
CA VAL A 323 33.13 14.95 0.71
C VAL A 323 32.67 16.33 1.19
N SER A 324 33.25 17.36 0.61
CA SER A 324 32.69 18.71 0.60
C SER A 324 32.12 18.94 -0.79
N LEU A 325 30.81 18.94 -0.91
CA LEU A 325 30.10 19.13 -2.17
C LEU A 325 30.04 20.62 -2.50
N THR A 326 29.92 20.93 -3.80
CA THR A 326 29.48 22.26 -4.27
C THR A 326 28.02 22.53 -3.90
N GLU A 327 27.25 21.47 -3.65
CA GLU A 327 25.85 21.46 -3.28
C GLU A 327 25.65 21.70 -1.79
N ASN A 328 24.92 22.75 -1.44
CA ASN A 328 24.60 23.14 -0.07
C ASN A 328 23.14 22.79 0.26
N PHE A 329 22.94 21.67 0.95
CA PHE A 329 21.61 21.15 1.23
C PHE A 329 20.95 21.90 2.41
N PRO A 330 19.68 22.32 2.28
CA PRO A 330 18.96 22.96 3.37
C PRO A 330 18.98 22.13 4.65
N ASN A 331 19.27 22.77 5.80
CA ASN A 331 19.38 22.17 7.14
C ASN A 331 20.50 21.12 7.33
N PHE A 332 21.24 20.76 6.28
CA PHE A 332 22.34 19.81 6.36
C PHE A 332 23.69 20.48 6.06
N GLY A 333 23.78 21.40 5.11
CA GLY A 333 25.06 21.94 4.63
C GLY A 333 25.61 21.16 3.44
N ASN A 334 26.91 21.32 3.14
CA ASN A 334 27.55 20.73 1.95
C ASN A 334 28.58 19.63 2.25
N THR A 335 28.91 19.41 3.53
CA THR A 335 29.98 18.47 3.92
C THR A 335 29.41 17.27 4.66
N GLY A 336 29.83 16.06 4.27
CA GLY A 336 29.41 14.82 4.92
C GLY A 336 30.20 13.58 4.48
N TYR A 337 29.81 12.43 5.00
CA TYR A 337 30.46 11.13 4.81
C TYR A 337 29.59 10.21 3.96
N LEU A 338 30.19 9.61 2.93
CA LEU A 338 29.58 8.65 2.02
C LEU A 338 30.27 7.29 2.11
N TYR A 339 29.53 6.23 1.84
CA TYR A 339 30.11 4.90 1.68
C TYR A 339 30.85 4.83 0.34
N PRO A 340 32.14 4.43 0.31
CA PRO A 340 32.92 4.38 -0.92
C PRO A 340 32.24 3.56 -2.03
N ASP A 341 31.58 2.46 -1.68
CA ASP A 341 31.01 1.48 -2.63
C ASP A 341 29.69 1.94 -3.27
N PHE A 342 29.12 3.02 -2.73
CA PHE A 342 27.85 3.59 -3.18
C PHE A 342 28.07 4.76 -4.13
N ILE A 343 29.32 5.17 -4.33
CA ILE A 343 29.69 6.33 -5.11
C ILE A 343 30.79 6.00 -6.11
N PHE A 344 30.93 6.86 -7.10
CA PHE A 344 32.03 6.85 -8.04
C PHE A 344 32.58 8.27 -8.13
N LEU A 345 33.83 8.46 -7.71
CA LEU A 345 34.52 9.74 -7.86
C LEU A 345 35.28 9.75 -9.18
N SER A 346 35.21 10.86 -9.90
CA SER A 346 35.99 11.06 -11.12
C SER A 346 36.51 12.49 -11.22
N ARG A 347 37.63 12.65 -11.91
CA ARG A 347 38.20 13.92 -12.34
C ARG A 347 38.10 13.99 -13.86
N GLY A 348 37.17 14.79 -14.37
CA GLY A 348 36.77 14.68 -15.77
C GLY A 348 36.32 13.25 -16.08
N ASN A 349 36.95 12.60 -17.07
CA ASN A 349 36.67 11.20 -17.42
C ASN A 349 37.56 10.17 -16.70
N ILE A 350 38.41 10.61 -15.76
CA ILE A 350 39.36 9.73 -15.07
C ILE A 350 38.77 9.30 -13.72
N PRO A 351 38.52 8.00 -13.48
CA PRO A 351 38.12 7.49 -12.18
C PRO A 351 39.15 7.84 -11.09
N LEU A 352 38.70 8.39 -9.96
CA LEU A 352 39.54 8.65 -8.76
C LEU A 352 39.32 7.62 -7.65
N THR A 353 38.13 7.02 -7.60
CA THR A 353 37.93 5.80 -6.82
C THR A 353 38.58 4.62 -7.54
N PRO A 354 39.42 3.82 -6.86
CA PRO A 354 40.10 2.70 -7.47
C PRO A 354 39.11 1.76 -8.14
N ASN A 355 39.39 1.43 -9.40
CA ASN A 355 38.68 0.41 -10.15
C ASN A 355 38.56 -0.86 -9.29
N LYS A 356 37.38 -1.47 -9.26
CA LYS A 356 37.06 -2.69 -8.49
C LYS A 356 38.12 -3.78 -8.70
N THR A 357 39.14 -3.79 -7.86
CA THR A 357 40.16 -4.84 -7.77
C THR A 357 39.81 -5.85 -6.68
N LEU A 358 39.06 -5.41 -5.67
CA LEU A 358 38.48 -6.24 -4.62
C LEU A 358 37.09 -6.75 -5.05
N THR A 359 36.92 -8.07 -5.11
CA THR A 359 35.66 -8.71 -5.53
C THR A 359 35.19 -9.73 -4.51
N TYR A 360 33.89 -10.06 -4.58
CA TYR A 360 33.29 -11.23 -3.93
C TYR A 360 32.67 -12.14 -4.98
N GLN A 361 32.92 -13.43 -4.85
CA GLN A 361 32.53 -14.49 -5.79
C GLN A 361 31.77 -15.63 -5.10
N GLY A 362 31.34 -15.45 -3.85
CA GLY A 362 30.57 -16.44 -3.10
C GLY A 362 29.05 -16.24 -3.18
N SER A 363 28.29 -17.13 -2.52
CA SER A 363 26.83 -17.07 -2.47
C SER A 363 26.31 -15.94 -1.57
N THR A 364 25.41 -15.12 -2.10
CA THR A 364 24.69 -14.07 -1.36
C THR A 364 23.44 -14.59 -0.63
N GLU A 365 23.20 -15.89 -0.66
CA GLU A 365 22.22 -16.61 0.16
C GLU A 365 22.86 -17.89 0.70
N VAL A 366 22.69 -18.15 2.00
CA VAL A 366 23.29 -19.28 2.73
C VAL A 366 22.26 -19.88 3.69
N LEU A 367 22.41 -21.16 4.03
CA LEU A 367 21.53 -21.79 5.02
C LEU A 367 22.02 -21.56 6.45
N VAL A 368 21.07 -21.45 7.38
CA VAL A 368 21.36 -21.47 8.82
C VAL A 368 22.15 -22.73 9.18
N ASN A 369 23.14 -22.59 10.06
CA ASN A 369 23.98 -23.67 10.59
C ASN A 369 24.68 -24.54 9.53
N THR A 370 24.89 -24.00 8.32
CA THR A 370 25.50 -24.74 7.20
C THR A 370 26.84 -24.13 6.81
N SER A 371 27.85 -24.99 6.69
CA SER A 371 29.20 -24.57 6.31
C SER A 371 29.22 -23.78 5.01
N VAL A 372 29.89 -22.61 5.00
CA VAL A 372 30.01 -21.75 3.81
C VAL A 372 31.42 -21.20 3.63
N VAL A 373 31.87 -21.16 2.37
CA VAL A 373 33.09 -20.49 1.95
C VAL A 373 32.71 -19.14 1.33
N LEU A 374 33.26 -18.06 1.86
CA LEU A 374 33.20 -16.74 1.26
C LEU A 374 34.55 -16.47 0.58
N LYS A 375 34.55 -16.06 -0.68
CA LYS A 375 35.80 -15.89 -1.44
C LYS A 375 35.69 -14.79 -2.48
N GLY A 376 36.83 -14.34 -2.98
CA GLY A 376 36.92 -13.42 -4.10
C GLY A 376 38.36 -13.07 -4.47
N THR A 377 38.54 -11.97 -5.20
CA THR A 377 39.86 -11.52 -5.68
C THR A 377 40.24 -10.16 -5.10
N PHE A 378 41.53 -9.82 -5.13
CA PHE A 378 42.06 -8.50 -4.77
C PHE A 378 43.25 -8.12 -5.68
N ASP A 379 43.72 -6.86 -5.65
CA ASP A 379 44.95 -6.46 -6.36
C ASP A 379 46.17 -6.50 -5.43
N PRO A 380 47.13 -7.42 -5.64
CA PRO A 380 48.28 -7.58 -4.75
C PRO A 380 49.26 -6.41 -4.81
N LYS A 381 49.17 -5.49 -5.78
CA LYS A 381 50.04 -4.31 -5.86
C LYS A 381 49.63 -3.19 -4.92
N THR A 382 48.35 -3.10 -4.59
CA THR A 382 47.75 -1.99 -3.83
C THR A 382 47.21 -2.41 -2.47
N THR A 383 47.32 -3.69 -2.14
CA THR A 383 46.74 -4.29 -0.94
C THR A 383 47.84 -4.90 -0.07
N ALA A 384 47.88 -4.50 1.19
CA ALA A 384 48.68 -5.14 2.24
C ALA A 384 47.82 -6.08 3.09
N GLU A 385 46.54 -5.75 3.31
CA GLU A 385 45.62 -6.53 4.15
C GLU A 385 44.20 -6.54 3.55
N ILE A 386 43.48 -7.66 3.72
CA ILE A 386 42.02 -7.75 3.51
C ILE A 386 41.34 -7.99 4.85
N THR A 387 40.30 -7.22 5.13
CA THR A 387 39.43 -7.45 6.29
C THR A 387 38.00 -7.73 5.85
N LEU A 388 37.31 -8.59 6.59
CA LEU A 388 35.89 -8.89 6.40
C LEU A 388 35.18 -8.85 7.76
N PHE A 389 34.16 -8.02 7.89
CA PHE A 389 33.36 -7.89 9.11
C PHE A 389 31.89 -8.15 8.81
N ALA A 390 31.21 -8.99 9.60
CA ALA A 390 29.75 -9.00 9.62
C ALA A 390 29.27 -7.78 10.40
N GLU A 391 28.44 -6.98 9.75
CA GLU A 391 27.71 -5.86 10.34
C GLU A 391 28.60 -4.85 11.09
N ASP A 392 29.83 -4.68 10.59
CA ASP A 392 30.91 -3.89 11.21
C ASP A 392 31.23 -4.26 12.68
N ARG A 393 30.83 -5.46 13.12
CA ARG A 393 30.97 -5.93 14.52
C ARG A 393 31.80 -7.19 14.65
N TYR A 394 31.57 -8.19 13.81
CA TYR A 394 32.16 -9.51 13.97
C TYR A 394 33.18 -9.75 12.86
N ALA A 395 34.47 -9.73 13.20
CA ALA A 395 35.56 -9.96 12.25
C ALA A 395 35.64 -11.45 11.85
N PHE A 396 35.88 -11.70 10.56
CA PHE A 396 36.22 -13.03 10.05
C PHE A 396 37.72 -13.16 9.81
N ASN A 397 38.24 -14.37 10.03
CA ASN A 397 39.61 -14.71 9.66
C ASN A 397 39.69 -14.93 8.15
N ILE A 398 40.56 -14.18 7.48
CA ILE A 398 40.76 -14.24 6.03
C ILE A 398 42.08 -14.95 5.71
N SER A 399 42.04 -15.87 4.76
CA SER A 399 43.20 -16.48 4.13
C SER A 399 43.50 -15.77 2.81
N LEU A 400 44.77 -15.45 2.56
CA LEU A 400 45.23 -14.75 1.35
C LEU A 400 46.17 -15.62 0.54
N ASP A 401 45.85 -15.82 -0.75
CA ASP A 401 46.75 -16.41 -1.73
C ASP A 401 47.27 -15.30 -2.66
N TRP A 402 48.49 -14.83 -2.37
CA TRP A 402 49.14 -13.74 -3.10
C TRP A 402 49.54 -14.12 -4.53
N GLN A 403 49.77 -15.40 -4.82
CA GLN A 403 50.11 -15.84 -6.17
C GLN A 403 48.88 -15.83 -7.07
N LYS A 404 47.73 -16.25 -6.54
CA LYS A 404 46.46 -16.26 -7.27
C LYS A 404 45.67 -14.96 -7.17
N SER A 405 46.10 -14.04 -6.30
CA SER A 405 45.37 -12.79 -6.03
C SER A 405 43.95 -13.04 -5.51
N THR A 406 43.79 -14.04 -4.66
CA THR A 406 42.48 -14.49 -4.12
C THR A 406 42.45 -14.45 -2.60
N TRP A 407 41.30 -14.09 -2.04
CA TRP A 407 41.02 -14.17 -0.61
C TRP A 407 39.88 -15.16 -0.36
N GLU A 408 39.92 -15.83 0.79
CA GLU A 408 38.82 -16.70 1.23
C GLU A 408 38.67 -16.72 2.75
N THR A 409 37.47 -17.04 3.23
CA THR A 409 37.20 -17.41 4.63
C THR A 409 36.21 -18.56 4.68
N GLN A 410 36.46 -19.50 5.59
CA GLN A 410 35.63 -20.69 5.82
C GLN A 410 34.85 -20.51 7.12
N LEU A 411 33.52 -20.51 7.03
CA LEU A 411 32.63 -20.55 8.18
C LEU A 411 32.15 -21.99 8.37
N ASN A 412 32.86 -22.78 9.19
CA ASN A 412 32.56 -24.21 9.36
C ASN A 412 31.14 -24.50 9.91
N GLN A 413 30.62 -23.61 10.76
CA GLN A 413 29.28 -23.71 11.34
C GLN A 413 28.25 -22.84 10.59
N GLY A 414 28.67 -22.10 9.55
CA GLY A 414 27.79 -21.14 8.88
C GLY A 414 27.35 -19.96 9.75
N PHE A 415 26.20 -19.40 9.40
CA PHE A 415 25.53 -18.35 10.19
C PHE A 415 24.47 -18.99 11.09
N SER A 416 24.42 -18.57 12.36
CA SER A 416 23.54 -19.18 13.39
C SER A 416 22.08 -18.76 13.30
N ASP A 417 21.83 -17.56 12.76
CA ASP A 417 20.52 -16.92 12.82
C ASP A 417 20.05 -16.53 11.42
N ALA A 418 18.79 -16.84 11.12
CA ALA A 418 18.15 -16.43 9.88
C ALA A 418 18.03 -14.91 9.77
N GLY A 419 17.88 -14.44 8.53
CA GLY A 419 17.64 -13.05 8.19
C GLY A 419 18.71 -12.44 7.30
N TYR A 420 18.51 -11.17 7.00
CA TYR A 420 19.44 -10.39 6.20
C TYR A 420 20.67 -10.04 7.02
N ARG A 421 21.85 -10.27 6.46
CA ARG A 421 23.16 -9.90 6.98
C ARG A 421 23.90 -9.11 5.92
N TRP A 422 24.80 -8.24 6.34
CA TRP A 422 25.72 -7.58 5.43
C TRP A 422 27.13 -7.71 5.98
N LEU A 423 28.08 -7.96 5.08
CA LEU A 423 29.48 -8.06 5.40
C LEU A 423 30.22 -6.91 4.75
N ARG A 424 31.12 -6.27 5.47
CA ARG A 424 32.02 -5.26 4.93
C ARG A 424 33.37 -5.86 4.64
N LEU A 425 33.69 -5.96 3.35
CA LEU A 425 34.98 -6.34 2.83
C LEU A 425 35.80 -5.07 2.59
N LYS A 426 37.06 -5.03 3.01
CA LYS A 426 37.99 -3.92 2.75
C LYS A 426 39.36 -4.44 2.34
N ALA A 427 40.00 -3.73 1.41
CA ALA A 427 41.43 -3.81 1.15
C ALA A 427 42.11 -2.60 1.77
N ILE A 428 43.26 -2.83 2.40
CA ILE A 428 44.03 -1.82 3.15
C ILE A 428 45.46 -1.81 2.62
N ASP A 429 46.04 -0.64 2.36
CA ASP A 429 47.45 -0.49 1.97
C ASP A 429 48.42 -0.54 3.16
N GLN A 430 49.72 -0.45 2.89
CA GLN A 430 50.76 -0.46 3.92
C GLN A 430 50.71 0.75 4.86
N GLN A 431 50.04 1.83 4.46
CA GLN A 431 49.88 3.05 5.25
C GLN A 431 48.60 3.01 6.10
N GLY A 432 47.81 1.92 6.03
CA GLY A 432 46.56 1.77 6.77
C GLY A 432 45.34 2.41 6.10
N ASN A 433 45.46 2.87 4.85
CA ASN A 433 44.34 3.46 4.12
C ASN A 433 43.51 2.37 3.45
N VAL A 434 42.19 2.53 3.47
CA VAL A 434 41.28 1.66 2.72
C VAL A 434 41.42 1.93 1.23
N THR A 435 42.01 0.99 0.48
CA THR A 435 42.21 1.08 -0.97
C THR A 435 41.07 0.48 -1.77
N ALA A 436 40.20 -0.34 -1.18
CA ALA A 436 38.93 -0.74 -1.76
C ALA A 436 37.96 -1.17 -0.66
N SER A 437 36.66 -1.04 -0.88
CA SER A 437 35.64 -1.62 0.01
C SER A 437 34.49 -2.19 -0.81
N GLN A 438 33.80 -3.16 -0.24
CA GLN A 438 32.59 -3.74 -0.78
C GLN A 438 31.68 -4.19 0.36
N VAL A 439 30.40 -3.81 0.31
CA VAL A 439 29.34 -4.45 1.12
C VAL A 439 28.81 -5.68 0.40
N ILE A 440 28.92 -6.83 1.04
CA ILE A 440 28.37 -8.12 0.59
C ILE A 440 27.09 -8.37 1.37
N ASN A 441 25.95 -8.34 0.70
CA ASN A 441 24.68 -8.65 1.32
C ASN A 441 24.45 -10.16 1.27
N ILE A 442 24.26 -10.78 2.43
CA ILE A 442 23.99 -12.21 2.58
C ILE A 442 22.60 -12.39 3.18
N THR A 443 21.77 -13.20 2.57
CA THR A 443 20.51 -13.66 3.18
C THR A 443 20.77 -15.02 3.82
N VAL A 444 20.65 -15.09 5.15
CA VAL A 444 20.74 -16.34 5.89
C VAL A 444 19.32 -16.90 5.97
N SER A 445 19.06 -18.00 5.28
CA SER A 445 17.73 -18.56 5.14
C SER A 445 17.63 -19.87 5.92
N GLU A 446 16.49 -20.12 6.56
CA GLU A 446 16.18 -21.44 7.15
C GLU A 446 15.91 -22.46 6.04
N ASN A 447 15.27 -22.03 4.94
CA ASN A 447 15.09 -22.77 3.69
C ASN A 447 15.37 -21.82 2.51
N ALA A 448 16.56 -21.89 1.93
CA ALA A 448 17.02 -20.93 0.94
C ALA A 448 16.32 -21.04 -0.42
N MET A 449 16.14 -19.90 -1.08
CA MET A 449 15.60 -19.80 -2.44
C MET A 449 16.49 -20.49 -3.48
N THR A 450 17.80 -20.61 -3.25
CA THR A 450 18.76 -21.21 -4.21
C THR A 450 19.63 -22.37 -3.68
N VAL A 451 19.45 -22.84 -2.44
CA VAL A 451 20.25 -23.98 -1.93
C VAL A 451 19.60 -25.30 -2.30
N GLY A 452 20.40 -26.22 -2.83
CA GLY A 452 19.94 -27.38 -3.61
C GLY A 452 19.96 -27.04 -5.10
N GLU A 453 18.79 -26.79 -5.68
CA GLU A 453 18.64 -26.40 -7.08
C GLU A 453 18.58 -24.86 -7.21
N SER A 454 19.40 -24.30 -8.10
CA SER A 454 19.43 -22.86 -8.37
C SER A 454 18.15 -22.40 -9.08
N LEU A 455 17.71 -21.16 -8.81
CA LEU A 455 16.68 -20.54 -9.64
C LEU A 455 17.24 -20.30 -11.05
N THR A 456 16.48 -20.70 -12.06
CA THR A 456 16.84 -20.53 -13.47
C THR A 456 15.76 -19.75 -14.19
N LEU A 457 16.18 -18.76 -14.97
CA LEU A 457 15.34 -17.98 -15.86
C LEU A 457 15.60 -18.41 -17.29
N GLU A 458 14.62 -19.08 -17.89
CA GLU A 458 14.60 -19.45 -19.30
C GLU A 458 13.93 -18.32 -20.10
N ILE A 459 14.57 -17.87 -21.18
CA ILE A 459 14.02 -16.86 -22.08
C ILE A 459 13.22 -17.56 -23.18
N LEU A 460 11.92 -17.30 -23.24
CA LEU A 460 10.99 -17.93 -24.18
C LEU A 460 10.96 -17.18 -25.52
N GLU A 461 11.06 -15.84 -25.49
CA GLU A 461 11.06 -14.97 -26.66
C GLU A 461 12.14 -13.88 -26.54
N ASP A 462 12.59 -13.35 -27.68
CA ASP A 462 13.53 -12.23 -27.72
C ASP A 462 12.97 -11.06 -26.91
N THR A 463 13.74 -10.59 -25.93
CA THR A 463 13.27 -9.60 -24.95
C THR A 463 14.38 -8.64 -24.52
N LEU A 464 14.03 -7.66 -23.70
CA LEU A 464 14.96 -6.66 -23.18
C LEU A 464 15.11 -6.81 -21.67
N PHE A 465 16.36 -6.92 -21.23
CA PHE A 465 16.72 -6.75 -19.83
C PHE A 465 17.08 -5.28 -19.61
N LYS A 466 16.45 -4.67 -18.61
CA LYS A 466 16.41 -3.20 -18.45
C LYS A 466 16.81 -2.82 -17.04
N ILE A 467 17.39 -1.64 -16.84
CA ILE A 467 17.68 -1.14 -15.47
C ILE A 467 16.40 -0.68 -14.73
N VAL A 468 15.30 -0.46 -15.43
CA VAL A 468 13.98 -0.05 -14.91
C VAL A 468 12.85 -0.66 -15.76
N PRO A 469 11.65 -0.90 -15.21
CA PRO A 469 10.54 -1.55 -15.93
C PRO A 469 9.75 -0.61 -16.86
N PHE A 470 10.36 0.49 -17.33
CA PHE A 470 9.70 1.45 -18.22
C PHE A 470 9.60 0.93 -19.65
N ASP A 471 8.82 1.64 -20.47
CA ASP A 471 8.78 1.43 -21.91
C ASP A 471 10.21 1.48 -22.48
N SER A 472 10.56 0.44 -23.23
CA SER A 472 11.88 0.26 -23.83
C SER A 472 12.30 1.43 -24.73
N SER A 473 11.34 2.17 -25.31
CA SER A 473 11.58 3.37 -26.12
C SER A 473 12.18 4.53 -25.31
N SER A 474 11.90 4.60 -24.00
CA SER A 474 12.42 5.65 -23.11
C SER A 474 13.83 5.39 -22.57
N LEU A 475 14.37 4.18 -22.80
CA LEU A 475 15.67 3.74 -22.28
C LEU A 475 16.77 3.81 -23.33
N ASN A 476 17.92 4.39 -22.97
CA ASN A 476 19.09 4.45 -23.84
C ASN A 476 19.86 3.11 -23.90
N GLN A 477 20.85 3.01 -24.78
CA GLN A 477 21.62 1.77 -24.98
C GLN A 477 22.40 1.30 -23.75
N ARG A 478 22.70 2.17 -22.76
CA ARG A 478 23.34 1.77 -21.49
C ARG A 478 22.34 1.23 -20.46
N GLN A 479 21.05 1.45 -20.68
CA GLN A 479 19.97 1.15 -19.75
C GLN A 479 19.18 -0.11 -20.14
N LYS A 480 19.43 -0.68 -21.32
CA LYS A 480 18.79 -1.89 -21.81
C LYS A 480 19.76 -2.75 -22.62
N VAL A 481 19.55 -4.05 -22.59
CA VAL A 481 20.27 -5.04 -23.41
C VAL A 481 19.29 -6.07 -23.94
N THR A 482 19.44 -6.44 -25.21
CA THR A 482 18.65 -7.50 -25.82
C THR A 482 19.16 -8.86 -25.36
N ILE A 483 18.22 -9.70 -24.95
CA ILE A 483 18.45 -11.10 -24.58
C ILE A 483 17.63 -11.97 -25.53
N LYS A 484 18.26 -13.00 -26.08
CA LYS A 484 17.70 -13.87 -27.11
C LYS A 484 16.94 -15.05 -26.53
N ALA A 485 15.92 -15.49 -27.24
CA ALA A 485 15.18 -16.71 -26.93
C ALA A 485 16.12 -17.92 -26.80
N GLY A 486 15.81 -18.81 -25.84
CA GLY A 486 16.59 -20.01 -25.53
C GLY A 486 17.75 -19.81 -24.55
N GLN A 487 18.09 -18.57 -24.18
CA GLN A 487 19.10 -18.32 -23.15
C GLN A 487 18.58 -18.70 -21.76
N ILE A 488 19.48 -19.18 -20.89
CA ILE A 488 19.18 -19.54 -19.50
C ILE A 488 20.12 -18.78 -18.58
N PHE A 489 19.57 -18.12 -17.56
CA PHE A 489 20.33 -17.37 -16.56
C PHE A 489 20.07 -17.92 -15.16
N LYS A 490 21.12 -17.94 -14.33
CA LYS A 490 20.94 -18.19 -12.90
C LYS A 490 20.48 -16.91 -12.20
N VAL A 491 19.44 -17.04 -11.39
CA VAL A 491 18.82 -15.95 -10.65
C VAL A 491 19.16 -16.11 -9.17
N LEU A 492 19.67 -15.05 -8.56
CA LEU A 492 19.93 -14.99 -7.12
C LEU A 492 18.70 -14.52 -6.35
N LYS A 493 17.98 -13.52 -6.89
CA LYS A 493 16.76 -12.95 -6.30
C LYS A 493 15.81 -12.51 -7.38
N TYR A 494 14.51 -12.55 -7.08
CA TYR A 494 13.49 -12.01 -7.97
C TYR A 494 12.34 -11.36 -7.21
N GLY A 495 11.55 -10.58 -7.93
CA GLY A 495 10.27 -10.04 -7.49
C GLY A 495 9.44 -9.65 -8.70
N LEU A 496 8.22 -9.21 -8.48
CA LEU A 496 7.32 -8.75 -9.53
C LEU A 496 7.03 -7.26 -9.36
N VAL A 497 7.03 -6.51 -10.46
CA VAL A 497 6.57 -5.11 -10.51
C VAL A 497 6.11 -4.79 -11.94
N ASP A 498 4.94 -4.18 -12.09
CA ASP A 498 4.40 -3.71 -13.37
C ASP A 498 4.52 -4.72 -14.53
N GLY A 499 4.18 -6.00 -14.28
CA GLY A 499 4.28 -7.07 -15.28
C GLY A 499 5.72 -7.48 -15.66
N HIS A 500 6.72 -7.05 -14.89
CA HIS A 500 8.12 -7.40 -15.07
C HIS A 500 8.66 -8.17 -13.87
N LEU A 501 9.46 -9.19 -14.14
CA LEU A 501 10.34 -9.78 -13.14
C LEU A 501 11.51 -8.81 -12.92
N LYS A 502 11.61 -8.27 -11.71
CA LYS A 502 12.83 -7.63 -11.23
C LYS A 502 13.74 -8.71 -10.70
N ILE A 503 14.96 -8.83 -11.24
CA ILE A 503 15.85 -9.95 -10.95
C ILE A 503 17.25 -9.45 -10.62
N VAL A 504 17.91 -10.20 -9.76
CA VAL A 504 19.36 -10.17 -9.57
C VAL A 504 19.91 -11.46 -10.16
N LEU A 505 20.73 -11.34 -11.19
CA LEU A 505 21.42 -12.44 -11.85
C LEU A 505 22.74 -12.77 -11.13
N GLU A 506 23.18 -14.02 -11.26
CA GLU A 506 24.51 -14.44 -10.78
C GLU A 506 25.62 -13.68 -11.53
N ASN A 507 25.48 -13.54 -12.84
CA ASN A 507 26.45 -12.88 -13.71
C ASN A 507 25.85 -11.61 -14.33
N ALA A 508 26.64 -10.54 -14.38
CA ALA A 508 26.23 -9.27 -14.97
C ALA A 508 26.11 -9.37 -16.49
N ILE A 509 25.12 -8.66 -17.06
CA ILE A 509 24.94 -8.51 -18.50
C ILE A 509 25.21 -7.04 -18.85
N PRO A 510 26.38 -6.71 -19.45
CA PRO A 510 26.66 -5.36 -19.90
C PRO A 510 25.65 -4.89 -20.96
N PRO A 511 25.27 -3.60 -20.97
CA PRO A 511 25.69 -2.54 -20.06
C PRO A 511 24.83 -2.43 -18.77
N VAL A 512 23.77 -3.22 -18.64
CA VAL A 512 22.76 -3.13 -17.55
C VAL A 512 23.33 -3.54 -16.19
N GLY A 513 24.14 -4.60 -16.16
CA GLY A 513 24.70 -5.16 -14.93
C GLY A 513 23.99 -6.43 -14.49
N ASN A 514 24.07 -6.76 -13.20
CA ASN A 514 23.47 -7.97 -12.64
C ASN A 514 22.05 -7.77 -12.10
N PHE A 515 21.61 -6.52 -11.92
CA PHE A 515 20.25 -6.21 -11.50
C PHE A 515 19.47 -5.57 -12.65
N GLY A 516 18.22 -5.99 -12.84
CA GLY A 516 17.37 -5.41 -13.86
C GLY A 516 15.98 -6.04 -13.92
N TYR A 517 15.24 -5.69 -14.96
CA TYR A 517 13.83 -5.99 -15.15
C TYR A 517 13.63 -6.66 -16.51
N ILE A 518 12.79 -7.68 -16.55
CA ILE A 518 12.44 -8.43 -17.76
C ILE A 518 10.95 -8.72 -17.79
N TYR A 519 10.33 -8.62 -18.96
CA TYR A 519 8.87 -8.79 -19.08
C TYR A 519 8.47 -10.24 -18.80
N THR A 520 7.48 -10.46 -17.94
CA THR A 520 7.15 -11.80 -17.40
C THR A 520 6.72 -12.79 -18.47
N ASN A 521 5.96 -12.36 -19.47
CA ASN A 521 5.37 -13.26 -20.47
C ASN A 521 6.41 -13.85 -21.43
N TYR A 522 7.60 -13.28 -21.49
CA TYR A 522 8.69 -13.75 -22.37
C TYR A 522 9.71 -14.62 -21.64
N VAL A 523 9.46 -14.96 -20.38
CA VAL A 523 10.39 -15.70 -19.55
C VAL A 523 9.69 -16.76 -18.72
N ARG A 524 10.46 -17.74 -18.25
CA ARG A 524 10.01 -18.76 -17.34
C ARG A 524 11.00 -18.93 -16.21
N LEU A 525 10.55 -18.63 -14.98
CA LEU A 525 11.35 -18.84 -13.77
C LEU A 525 11.08 -20.25 -13.22
N LYS A 526 12.15 -20.99 -12.91
CA LYS A 526 12.07 -22.35 -12.35
C LYS A 526 12.97 -22.51 -11.15
N LYS A 527 12.59 -23.39 -10.23
CA LYS A 527 13.47 -23.98 -9.21
C LYS A 527 13.44 -25.50 -9.42
N GLY A 528 14.51 -26.05 -9.99
CA GLY A 528 14.50 -27.45 -10.42
C GLY A 528 13.43 -27.73 -11.47
N SER A 529 12.51 -28.64 -11.13
CA SER A 529 11.33 -28.98 -11.95
C SER A 529 10.11 -28.09 -11.68
N GLU A 530 10.10 -27.33 -10.58
CA GLU A 530 9.00 -26.44 -10.24
C GLU A 530 9.02 -25.18 -11.11
N VAL A 531 7.88 -24.82 -11.69
CA VAL A 531 7.73 -23.62 -12.51
C VAL A 531 6.89 -22.59 -11.77
N PHE A 532 7.43 -21.38 -11.70
CA PHE A 532 6.80 -20.26 -10.99
C PHE A 532 5.87 -19.52 -11.96
N ARG A 533 4.75 -19.02 -11.43
CA ARG A 533 3.66 -18.37 -12.17
C ARG A 533 3.47 -16.95 -11.67
N PHE A 534 3.22 -16.01 -12.57
CA PHE A 534 3.06 -14.59 -12.20
C PHE A 534 1.75 -14.00 -12.68
N ASP A 535 1.04 -14.72 -13.56
CA ASP A 535 -0.32 -14.45 -13.96
C ASP A 535 -1.24 -15.58 -13.50
N ILE A 536 -2.46 -15.21 -13.15
CA ILE A 536 -3.52 -16.12 -12.73
C ILE A 536 -3.95 -17.02 -13.87
N ASP A 537 -3.89 -16.52 -15.12
CA ASP A 537 -4.28 -17.26 -16.32
C ASP A 537 -3.30 -18.39 -16.67
N GLU A 538 -2.09 -18.36 -16.09
CA GLU A 538 -1.07 -19.40 -16.28
C GLU A 538 -1.18 -20.55 -15.26
N VAL A 539 -2.08 -20.43 -14.27
CA VAL A 539 -2.28 -21.47 -13.25
C VAL A 539 -3.15 -22.57 -13.86
N PRO A 540 -2.59 -23.77 -14.13
CA PRO A 540 -3.29 -24.81 -14.86
C PRO A 540 -4.45 -25.35 -14.03
N ASP A 541 -5.66 -25.51 -14.59
CA ASP A 541 -6.76 -26.11 -13.84
C ASP A 541 -6.45 -27.58 -13.47
N THR A 542 -6.82 -28.01 -12.28
CA THR A 542 -6.51 -29.36 -11.76
C THR A 542 -7.72 -29.95 -11.06
N ASP A 543 -7.82 -31.28 -11.01
CA ASP A 543 -8.92 -32.02 -10.36
C ASP A 543 -9.00 -31.85 -8.83
N VAL A 544 -8.28 -30.88 -8.26
CA VAL A 544 -8.34 -30.54 -6.83
C VAL A 544 -9.33 -29.41 -6.58
N ASN A 545 -9.92 -29.39 -5.38
CA ASN A 545 -11.01 -28.48 -5.03
C ASN A 545 -10.71 -26.98 -5.29
N ALA A 546 -9.46 -26.52 -5.17
CA ALA A 546 -9.05 -25.16 -5.55
C ALA A 546 -7.54 -25.11 -5.74
N GLN A 547 -7.02 -24.00 -6.25
CA GLN A 547 -5.58 -23.73 -6.32
C GLN A 547 -5.24 -22.42 -5.64
N MET A 548 -4.03 -22.35 -5.09
CA MET A 548 -3.43 -21.15 -4.53
C MET A 548 -2.31 -20.67 -5.43
N LEU A 549 -2.31 -19.40 -5.80
CA LEU A 549 -1.15 -18.69 -6.34
C LEU A 549 -0.63 -17.72 -5.28
N VAL A 550 0.67 -17.76 -5.02
CA VAL A 550 1.35 -16.82 -4.12
C VAL A 550 1.70 -15.55 -4.89
N MET A 551 1.04 -14.44 -4.57
CA MET A 551 1.21 -13.14 -5.23
C MET A 551 2.30 -12.28 -4.60
N GLU A 552 2.69 -12.60 -3.37
CA GLU A 552 3.81 -11.98 -2.65
C GLU A 552 4.47 -13.03 -1.76
N THR A 553 5.81 -13.03 -1.68
CA THR A 553 6.53 -13.95 -0.81
C THR A 553 6.01 -13.79 0.62
N THR A 554 5.49 -14.87 1.19
CA THR A 554 4.77 -14.87 2.46
C THR A 554 5.09 -16.12 3.28
N LYS A 555 4.39 -16.30 4.41
CA LYS A 555 4.52 -17.49 5.26
C LYS A 555 3.19 -18.21 5.35
N ILE A 556 3.22 -19.53 5.26
CA ILE A 556 2.15 -20.38 5.76
C ILE A 556 2.43 -20.69 7.22
N LYS A 557 1.44 -20.47 8.09
CA LYS A 557 1.63 -20.54 9.55
C LYS A 557 0.72 -21.58 10.16
N ALA A 558 1.15 -22.23 11.24
CA ALA A 558 0.31 -23.16 12.01
C ALA A 558 -0.85 -22.43 12.70
N GLN A 559 -0.68 -21.14 13.00
CA GLN A 559 -1.70 -20.27 13.59
C GLN A 559 -1.71 -18.88 12.93
N PRO A 560 -2.88 -18.20 12.89
CA PRO A 560 -3.01 -16.86 12.29
C PRO A 560 -2.58 -15.76 13.29
N VAL A 561 -1.34 -15.82 13.77
CA VAL A 561 -0.68 -14.81 14.64
C VAL A 561 0.57 -14.26 13.94
N ASP A 562 1.28 -13.31 14.55
CA ASP A 562 2.56 -12.85 14.00
C ASP A 562 3.56 -14.01 14.00
N SER A 563 4.37 -14.12 12.95
CA SER A 563 5.40 -15.16 12.87
C SER A 563 6.52 -14.97 13.89
N SER A 564 6.70 -13.77 14.45
CA SER A 564 7.63 -13.56 15.58
C SER A 564 7.24 -14.34 16.84
N ASP A 565 5.95 -14.69 16.96
CA ASP A 565 5.39 -15.37 18.13
C ASP A 565 5.32 -16.90 17.93
N LEU A 566 5.85 -17.40 16.81
CA LEU A 566 5.82 -18.80 16.42
C LEU A 566 7.21 -19.42 16.44
N ASP A 567 7.30 -20.68 16.85
CA ASP A 567 8.52 -21.48 16.69
C ASP A 567 8.83 -21.65 15.18
N PRO A 568 10.11 -21.70 14.77
CA PRO A 568 10.49 -21.89 13.36
C PRO A 568 9.83 -23.10 12.67
N GLN A 569 9.49 -24.17 13.40
CA GLN A 569 8.79 -25.33 12.83
C GLN A 569 7.29 -25.08 12.57
N GLN A 570 6.75 -23.99 13.11
CA GLN A 570 5.33 -23.65 13.04
C GLN A 570 4.99 -22.72 11.86
N PHE A 571 5.94 -22.41 11.00
CA PHE A 571 5.67 -21.74 9.74
C PHE A 571 6.66 -22.19 8.66
N GLU A 572 6.29 -21.97 7.40
CA GLU A 572 7.19 -22.17 6.27
C GLU A 572 7.04 -21.00 5.29
N GLN A 573 8.12 -20.67 4.57
CA GLN A 573 8.10 -19.61 3.59
C GLN A 573 7.50 -20.10 2.27
N LEU A 574 6.55 -19.34 1.74
CA LEU A 574 6.00 -19.50 0.40
C LEU A 574 6.56 -18.40 -0.49
N LEU A 575 7.22 -18.77 -1.58
CA LEU A 575 7.83 -17.84 -2.51
C LEU A 575 6.80 -17.28 -3.49
N LEU A 576 6.97 -16.01 -3.86
CA LEU A 576 6.23 -15.35 -4.93
C LEU A 576 6.17 -16.24 -6.18
N GLY A 577 4.98 -16.52 -6.66
CA GLY A 577 4.70 -17.29 -7.87
C GLY A 577 4.65 -18.80 -7.70
N GLN A 578 4.81 -19.32 -6.48
CA GLN A 578 4.51 -20.73 -6.22
C GLN A 578 3.01 -21.01 -6.31
N THR A 579 2.68 -22.22 -6.78
CA THR A 579 1.30 -22.71 -6.87
C THR A 579 1.09 -23.95 -6.00
N PHE A 580 -0.04 -24.00 -5.29
CA PHE A 580 -0.38 -25.14 -4.45
C PHE A 580 -1.81 -25.61 -4.73
N GLY A 581 -1.99 -26.93 -4.92
CA GLY A 581 -3.33 -27.52 -4.91
C GLY A 581 -3.93 -27.48 -3.51
N ILE A 582 -5.21 -27.13 -3.41
CA ILE A 582 -5.97 -27.02 -2.16
C ILE A 582 -7.17 -27.96 -2.18
N LYS A 583 -7.36 -28.70 -1.09
CA LYS A 583 -8.54 -29.53 -0.82
C LYS A 583 -9.65 -28.80 -0.08
N GLY A 584 -9.32 -27.72 0.64
CA GLY A 584 -10.32 -26.87 1.27
C GLY A 584 -9.76 -25.62 1.90
N TYR A 585 -10.63 -24.65 2.14
CA TYR A 585 -10.26 -23.37 2.73
C TYR A 585 -11.32 -22.82 3.71
N ALA A 586 -10.93 -21.83 4.51
CA ALA A 586 -11.81 -21.03 5.34
C ALA A 586 -11.26 -19.61 5.49
N SER A 587 -12.11 -18.60 5.41
CA SER A 587 -11.74 -17.21 5.71
C SER A 587 -11.84 -16.97 7.21
N VAL A 588 -10.71 -16.63 7.85
CA VAL A 588 -10.66 -16.44 9.30
C VAL A 588 -9.55 -15.47 9.70
N LYS A 589 -9.87 -14.44 10.49
CA LYS A 589 -8.90 -13.49 11.06
C LYS A 589 -7.89 -12.91 10.05
N GLY A 590 -8.37 -12.44 8.90
CA GLY A 590 -7.49 -11.91 7.84
C GLY A 590 -6.54 -12.97 7.23
N HIS A 591 -6.89 -14.25 7.28
CA HIS A 591 -6.12 -15.31 6.66
C HIS A 591 -7.05 -16.30 5.96
N PHE A 592 -6.58 -16.91 4.89
CA PHE A 592 -7.13 -18.18 4.44
C PHE A 592 -6.48 -19.30 5.28
N ARG A 593 -7.29 -20.03 6.04
CA ARG A 593 -6.90 -21.37 6.50
C ARG A 593 -7.02 -22.29 5.29
N VAL A 594 -5.95 -22.97 4.89
CA VAL A 594 -5.94 -23.86 3.73
C VAL A 594 -5.58 -25.29 4.12
N THR A 595 -6.12 -26.27 3.39
CA THR A 595 -5.64 -27.66 3.37
C THR A 595 -5.03 -27.92 2.02
N LEU A 596 -3.71 -28.10 1.99
CA LEU A 596 -2.95 -28.40 0.79
C LEU A 596 -3.15 -29.86 0.35
N SER A 597 -3.12 -30.09 -0.97
CA SER A 597 -3.20 -31.45 -1.54
C SER A 597 -1.96 -32.28 -1.20
N GLN A 598 -0.79 -31.63 -1.21
CA GLN A 598 0.52 -32.18 -0.86
C GLN A 598 1.07 -31.54 0.40
N SER A 599 1.93 -32.26 1.13
CA SER A 599 2.58 -31.73 2.33
C SER A 599 3.75 -30.85 1.95
N ILE A 600 3.89 -29.72 2.62
CA ILE A 600 5.14 -28.97 2.63
C ILE A 600 6.10 -29.71 3.57
N PRO A 601 7.35 -30.01 3.16
CA PRO A 601 8.35 -30.62 4.03
C PRO A 601 8.51 -29.84 5.34
N ASN A 602 8.69 -30.53 6.45
CA ASN A 602 8.90 -29.95 7.80
C ASN A 602 7.75 -29.09 8.38
N PHE A 603 6.67 -28.82 7.62
CA PHE A 603 5.51 -28.05 8.09
C PHE A 603 4.22 -28.89 8.13
N GLY A 604 3.88 -29.57 7.03
CA GLY A 604 2.63 -30.32 6.91
C GLY A 604 1.69 -29.81 5.81
N LYS A 605 0.41 -30.20 5.90
CA LYS A 605 -0.62 -29.91 4.87
C LYS A 605 -1.53 -28.74 5.20
N VAL A 606 -1.46 -28.17 6.40
CA VAL A 606 -2.48 -27.22 6.83
C VAL A 606 -1.85 -26.05 7.55
N GLY A 607 -2.16 -24.85 7.06
CA GLY A 607 -1.84 -23.63 7.76
C GLY A 607 -2.74 -22.47 7.36
N TYR A 608 -2.31 -21.29 7.79
CA TYR A 608 -2.94 -20.01 7.59
C TYR A 608 -2.02 -19.14 6.74
N VAL A 609 -2.54 -18.61 5.63
CA VAL A 609 -1.81 -17.71 4.74
C VAL A 609 -2.53 -16.37 4.69
N TYR A 610 -1.77 -15.28 4.72
CA TYR A 610 -2.36 -13.94 4.69
C TYR A 610 -3.07 -13.70 3.36
N TRP A 611 -4.34 -13.27 3.43
CA TRP A 611 -5.22 -13.33 2.26
C TRP A 611 -4.81 -12.38 1.12
N GLN A 612 -4.14 -11.27 1.41
CA GLN A 612 -3.71 -10.32 0.37
C GLN A 612 -2.49 -10.80 -0.41
N HIS A 613 -1.71 -11.74 0.16
CA HIS A 613 -0.51 -12.27 -0.49
C HIS A 613 -0.80 -13.47 -1.39
N VAL A 614 -2.06 -13.93 -1.46
CA VAL A 614 -2.43 -15.10 -2.27
C VAL A 614 -3.71 -14.86 -3.03
N LYS A 615 -3.86 -15.55 -4.16
CA LYS A 615 -5.13 -15.71 -4.86
C LYS A 615 -5.55 -17.17 -4.82
N LEU A 616 -6.81 -17.41 -4.52
CA LEU A 616 -7.43 -18.72 -4.61
C LEU A 616 -8.27 -18.80 -5.89
N ILE A 617 -8.19 -19.90 -6.64
CA ILE A 617 -8.92 -20.11 -7.90
C ILE A 617 -9.65 -21.45 -7.84
N ARG A 618 -10.84 -21.51 -8.40
CA ARG A 618 -11.58 -22.73 -8.69
C ARG A 618 -12.33 -22.56 -10.01
N ASP A 619 -12.22 -23.53 -10.91
CA ASP A 619 -12.91 -23.52 -12.22
C ASP A 619 -12.69 -22.20 -13.00
N GLY A 620 -11.44 -21.71 -12.99
CA GLY A 620 -11.05 -20.43 -13.61
C GLY A 620 -11.57 -19.16 -12.91
N GLN A 621 -12.30 -19.26 -11.79
CA GLN A 621 -12.82 -18.13 -11.04
C GLN A 621 -12.07 -17.88 -9.74
N GLN A 622 -11.78 -16.61 -9.45
CA GLN A 622 -11.15 -16.21 -8.21
C GLN A 622 -12.11 -16.35 -7.01
N ILE A 623 -11.64 -17.01 -5.96
CA ILE A 623 -12.30 -17.08 -4.66
C ILE A 623 -11.85 -15.87 -3.83
N GLY A 624 -12.80 -14.97 -3.56
CA GLY A 624 -12.57 -13.79 -2.72
C GLY A 624 -12.44 -14.12 -1.23
N TYR A 625 -11.69 -13.30 -0.50
CA TYR A 625 -11.69 -13.34 0.96
C TYR A 625 -12.97 -12.71 1.50
N ASP A 626 -13.87 -13.53 2.03
CA ASP A 626 -15.08 -13.08 2.73
C ASP A 626 -14.84 -12.97 4.26
N PRO A 627 -14.79 -11.75 4.84
CA PRO A 627 -14.62 -11.56 6.28
C PRO A 627 -15.83 -12.02 7.09
N ASP A 628 -17.01 -12.16 6.48
CA ASP A 628 -18.26 -12.61 7.10
C ASP A 628 -18.56 -14.09 6.78
N ALA A 629 -17.61 -14.81 6.20
CA ALA A 629 -17.75 -16.24 5.91
C ALA A 629 -18.17 -17.02 7.16
N ILE A 630 -19.04 -18.01 6.97
CA ILE A 630 -19.45 -18.89 8.06
C ILE A 630 -18.34 -19.91 8.28
N THR A 631 -17.90 -20.02 9.53
CA THR A 631 -16.89 -21.01 9.94
C THR A 631 -17.40 -21.86 11.09
N LEU A 632 -16.95 -23.11 11.11
CA LEU A 632 -17.19 -24.08 12.16
C LEU A 632 -15.86 -24.40 12.85
N THR A 633 -15.78 -24.22 14.16
CA THR A 633 -14.61 -24.61 14.97
C THR A 633 -14.96 -25.84 15.81
N VAL A 634 -14.13 -26.88 15.75
CA VAL A 634 -14.28 -28.10 16.55
C VAL A 634 -13.82 -27.83 17.99
N LEU A 635 -14.73 -27.93 18.95
CA LEU A 635 -14.46 -27.69 20.38
C LEU A 635 -14.11 -28.98 21.14
N GLU A 636 -14.62 -30.11 20.67
CA GLU A 636 -14.36 -31.44 21.23
C GLU A 636 -14.17 -32.43 20.09
N LYS A 637 -13.38 -33.50 20.30
CA LYS A 637 -13.16 -34.55 19.29
C LYS A 637 -14.51 -35.12 18.87
N THR A 638 -14.87 -34.97 17.60
CA THR A 638 -16.18 -35.37 17.08
C THR A 638 -16.07 -35.94 15.67
N VAL A 639 -17.16 -36.55 15.21
CA VAL A 639 -17.25 -37.16 13.89
C VAL A 639 -18.30 -36.46 13.04
N LEU A 640 -17.97 -36.24 11.77
CA LEU A 640 -18.93 -35.88 10.74
C LEU A 640 -19.49 -37.17 10.14
N LYS A 641 -20.82 -37.27 10.02
CA LYS A 641 -21.53 -38.50 9.70
C LYS A 641 -22.36 -38.36 8.43
N LYS A 642 -22.55 -39.42 7.64
CA LYS A 642 -23.47 -39.35 6.49
C LYS A 642 -24.95 -39.41 6.87
N GLN A 643 -25.27 -39.86 8.09
CA GLN A 643 -26.63 -39.95 8.61
C GLN A 643 -26.70 -39.41 10.05
N PRO A 644 -27.84 -38.85 10.48
CA PRO A 644 -28.03 -38.28 11.82
C PRO A 644 -28.34 -39.34 12.88
N ILE A 645 -27.58 -40.44 12.91
CA ILE A 645 -27.69 -41.52 13.90
C ILE A 645 -26.41 -41.65 14.73
N ASP A 646 -26.40 -42.51 15.74
CA ASP A 646 -25.21 -42.73 16.56
C ASP A 646 -24.02 -43.20 15.69
N SER A 647 -22.84 -42.62 15.92
CA SER A 647 -21.63 -42.96 15.17
C SER A 647 -21.20 -44.42 15.31
N SER A 648 -21.55 -45.08 16.41
CA SER A 648 -21.29 -46.51 16.67
C SER A 648 -22.06 -47.43 15.73
N GLN A 649 -23.17 -46.95 15.16
CA GLN A 649 -24.03 -47.69 14.24
C GLN A 649 -23.66 -47.48 12.77
N LEU A 650 -22.71 -46.57 12.48
CA LEU A 650 -22.29 -46.25 11.12
C LEU A 650 -21.02 -47.01 10.70
N PRO A 651 -20.95 -47.48 9.45
CA PRO A 651 -19.72 -48.04 8.90
C PRO A 651 -18.64 -46.95 8.79
N GLU A 652 -17.38 -47.36 8.78
CA GLU A 652 -16.24 -46.41 8.74
C GLU A 652 -16.25 -45.50 7.51
N SER A 653 -16.77 -45.97 6.37
CA SER A 653 -16.93 -45.16 5.15
C SER A 653 -17.94 -44.01 5.28
N ASP A 654 -18.79 -44.04 6.31
CA ASP A 654 -19.88 -43.09 6.52
C ASP A 654 -19.64 -42.18 7.72
N ARG A 655 -18.43 -42.19 8.27
CA ARG A 655 -17.98 -41.28 9.32
C ARG A 655 -16.54 -40.82 9.08
N THR A 656 -16.24 -39.57 9.45
CA THR A 656 -14.86 -39.06 9.45
C THR A 656 -14.61 -38.21 10.68
N THR A 657 -13.43 -38.33 11.27
CA THR A 657 -13.08 -37.59 12.50
C THR A 657 -12.63 -36.19 12.16
N LEU A 658 -13.17 -35.19 12.83
CA LEU A 658 -12.71 -33.81 12.73
C LEU A 658 -11.69 -33.52 13.86
N PRO A 659 -10.47 -33.02 13.56
CA PRO A 659 -9.47 -32.73 14.57
C PRO A 659 -9.92 -31.62 15.53
N LEU A 660 -9.57 -31.76 16.81
CA LEU A 660 -9.83 -30.76 17.85
C LEU A 660 -9.19 -29.40 17.48
N GLY A 661 -9.91 -28.29 17.70
CA GLY A 661 -9.43 -26.94 17.43
C GLY A 661 -9.44 -26.54 15.95
N ARG A 662 -9.75 -27.47 15.05
CA ARG A 662 -9.78 -27.24 13.60
C ARG A 662 -10.92 -26.30 13.23
N VAL A 663 -10.62 -25.32 12.37
CA VAL A 663 -11.60 -24.38 11.80
C VAL A 663 -11.93 -24.81 10.38
N TYR A 664 -13.19 -25.02 10.02
CA TYR A 664 -13.66 -25.34 8.66
C TYR A 664 -14.51 -24.20 8.10
N GLY A 665 -14.41 -23.94 6.80
CA GLY A 665 -15.35 -23.08 6.09
C GLY A 665 -16.66 -23.83 5.85
N VAL A 666 -17.80 -23.17 6.07
CA VAL A 666 -19.13 -23.76 5.90
C VAL A 666 -19.81 -23.10 4.71
N LYS A 667 -20.14 -23.90 3.70
CA LYS A 667 -20.90 -23.49 2.51
C LYS A 667 -22.39 -23.33 2.83
N SER A 668 -22.96 -24.29 3.56
CA SER A 668 -24.37 -24.25 4.00
C SER A 668 -24.58 -25.11 5.24
N TYR A 669 -25.64 -24.85 6.00
CA TYR A 669 -26.05 -25.68 7.13
C TYR A 669 -27.58 -25.76 7.29
N GLY A 670 -28.07 -26.79 7.97
CA GLY A 670 -29.48 -26.98 8.33
C GLY A 670 -29.63 -27.92 9.55
N LEU A 671 -30.82 -27.98 10.13
CA LEU A 671 -31.12 -28.81 11.30
C LEU A 671 -31.93 -30.03 10.91
N GLU A 672 -31.52 -31.20 11.39
CA GLU A 672 -32.21 -32.46 11.12
C GLU A 672 -31.90 -33.49 12.23
N ASN A 673 -32.93 -34.08 12.86
CA ASN A 673 -32.80 -35.17 13.84
C ASN A 673 -31.70 -34.95 14.91
N ASN A 674 -31.73 -33.79 15.58
CA ASN A 674 -30.77 -33.39 16.62
C ASN A 674 -29.31 -33.20 16.14
N HIS A 675 -29.11 -33.06 14.83
CA HIS A 675 -27.82 -32.78 14.22
C HIS A 675 -27.87 -31.51 13.38
N ILE A 676 -26.71 -30.88 13.22
CA ILE A 676 -26.49 -29.88 12.18
C ILE A 676 -25.99 -30.62 10.95
N LYS A 677 -26.76 -30.58 9.87
CA LYS A 677 -26.29 -30.97 8.54
C LYS A 677 -25.45 -29.83 7.99
N VAL A 678 -24.16 -30.04 7.75
CA VAL A 678 -23.23 -29.05 7.22
C VAL A 678 -22.69 -29.48 5.87
N SER A 679 -22.52 -28.54 4.96
CA SER A 679 -21.71 -28.68 3.75
C SER A 679 -20.48 -27.79 3.90
N LEU A 680 -19.28 -28.38 3.86
CA LEU A 680 -18.01 -27.71 4.08
C LEU A 680 -17.42 -27.20 2.76
N LEU A 681 -16.54 -26.20 2.86
CA LEU A 681 -15.68 -25.75 1.75
C LEU A 681 -14.41 -26.62 1.60
N GLU A 682 -14.41 -27.79 2.24
CA GLU A 682 -13.28 -28.73 2.26
C GLU A 682 -13.75 -30.13 1.91
N GLU A 683 -13.07 -30.75 0.94
CA GLU A 683 -13.27 -32.15 0.58
C GLU A 683 -12.49 -33.05 1.55
N LEU A 684 -13.23 -33.83 2.35
CA LEU A 684 -12.63 -34.75 3.32
C LEU A 684 -12.31 -36.08 2.63
N PRO A 685 -11.07 -36.61 2.80
CA PRO A 685 -10.65 -37.86 2.16
C PRO A 685 -11.64 -39.00 2.38
N ASN A 686 -12.06 -39.65 1.30
CA ASN A 686 -12.97 -40.81 1.28
C ASN A 686 -14.37 -40.58 1.91
N PHE A 687 -14.75 -39.33 2.17
CA PHE A 687 -16.03 -38.99 2.80
C PHE A 687 -16.85 -37.99 1.99
N GLY A 688 -16.19 -37.01 1.35
CA GLY A 688 -16.82 -35.86 0.70
C GLY A 688 -16.88 -34.64 1.61
N ASN A 689 -17.76 -33.68 1.32
CA ASN A 689 -17.82 -32.40 2.04
C ASN A 689 -19.08 -32.18 2.89
N THR A 690 -20.06 -33.08 2.85
CA THR A 690 -21.37 -32.87 3.48
C THR A 690 -21.70 -33.98 4.49
N GLY A 691 -22.17 -33.60 5.67
CA GLY A 691 -22.56 -34.56 6.71
C GLY A 691 -23.21 -33.92 7.94
N TYR A 692 -23.47 -34.74 8.95
CA TYR A 692 -24.18 -34.42 10.19
C TYR A 692 -23.21 -34.36 11.37
N ILE A 693 -23.34 -33.32 12.18
CA ILE A 693 -22.51 -33.09 13.38
C ILE A 693 -23.38 -32.67 14.56
N PHE A 694 -22.98 -33.06 15.77
CA PHE A 694 -23.71 -32.64 16.97
C PHE A 694 -23.43 -31.17 17.30
N PRO A 695 -24.46 -30.34 17.55
CA PRO A 695 -24.30 -28.92 17.84
C PRO A 695 -23.33 -28.62 18.99
N GLN A 696 -23.34 -29.43 20.05
CA GLN A 696 -22.57 -29.19 21.27
C GLN A 696 -21.05 -29.31 21.10
N TYR A 697 -20.57 -30.01 20.07
CA TYR A 697 -19.13 -30.22 19.84
C TYR A 697 -18.50 -29.16 18.93
N VAL A 698 -19.29 -28.20 18.44
CA VAL A 698 -18.86 -27.23 17.45
C VAL A 698 -19.33 -25.83 17.76
N LYS A 699 -18.53 -24.85 17.35
CA LYS A 699 -18.86 -23.43 17.46
C LYS A 699 -18.95 -22.81 16.07
N PHE A 700 -20.10 -22.22 15.78
CA PHE A 700 -20.32 -21.47 14.55
C PHE A 700 -19.94 -20.00 14.75
N LYS A 701 -19.28 -19.44 13.74
CA LYS A 701 -19.02 -18.01 13.63
C LYS A 701 -19.43 -17.50 12.27
N ARG A 702 -19.92 -16.26 12.24
CA ARG A 702 -20.03 -15.44 11.02
C ARG A 702 -19.03 -14.31 11.18
N GLY A 703 -17.93 -14.39 10.42
CA GLY A 703 -16.76 -13.56 10.66
C GLY A 703 -16.25 -13.65 12.10
N GLY A 704 -16.18 -12.50 12.78
CA GLY A 704 -15.75 -12.44 14.19
C GLY A 704 -16.78 -12.91 15.21
N ARG A 705 -18.07 -12.98 14.84
CA ARG A 705 -19.20 -13.14 15.78
C ARG A 705 -19.62 -14.60 15.92
N THR A 706 -19.61 -15.11 17.15
CA THR A 706 -20.19 -16.42 17.47
C THR A 706 -21.71 -16.34 17.37
N PHE A 707 -22.33 -17.36 16.78
CA PHE A 707 -23.79 -17.50 16.79
C PHE A 707 -24.18 -18.97 17.02
N ASN A 708 -25.37 -19.17 17.57
CA ASN A 708 -25.96 -20.51 17.69
C ASN A 708 -26.76 -20.79 16.41
N PRO A 709 -26.49 -21.88 15.67
CA PRO A 709 -27.26 -22.25 14.49
C PRO A 709 -28.69 -22.76 14.82
N LEU A 710 -29.04 -22.91 16.11
CA LEU A 710 -30.39 -23.23 16.58
C LEU A 710 -31.26 -21.95 16.74
N PRO A 711 -32.57 -21.98 16.42
CA PRO A 711 -33.45 -20.81 16.55
C PRO A 711 -33.66 -20.39 18.01
N SER A 712 -33.64 -19.08 18.28
CA SER A 712 -33.76 -18.52 19.63
C SER A 712 -35.18 -18.46 20.18
N GLN A 713 -36.19 -18.60 19.32
CA GLN A 713 -37.60 -18.65 19.70
C GLN A 713 -38.36 -19.61 18.79
N VAL A 714 -39.33 -20.30 19.39
CA VAL A 714 -40.27 -21.19 18.71
C VAL A 714 -41.62 -21.00 19.37
N GLU A 715 -42.68 -20.85 18.59
CA GLU A 715 -44.05 -20.91 19.08
C GLU A 715 -44.89 -21.71 18.07
N LEU A 716 -45.42 -22.83 18.53
CA LEU A 716 -46.24 -23.73 17.73
C LEU A 716 -47.70 -23.30 17.82
N ASN A 717 -48.44 -23.48 16.72
CA ASN A 717 -49.85 -23.12 16.66
C ASN A 717 -50.76 -24.22 17.24
N VAL A 718 -50.48 -24.62 18.48
CA VAL A 718 -51.24 -25.66 19.18
C VAL A 718 -52.53 -25.05 19.72
N PRO A 719 -53.71 -25.66 19.46
CA PRO A 719 -54.97 -25.19 20.01
C PRO A 719 -54.97 -25.28 21.53
N TYR A 720 -55.71 -24.40 22.18
CA TYR A 720 -55.92 -24.44 23.62
C TYR A 720 -57.24 -25.14 23.93
N PHE A 721 -57.20 -26.13 24.83
CA PHE A 721 -58.37 -26.77 25.44
C PHE A 721 -58.33 -26.58 26.94
N SER A 722 -59.47 -26.24 27.55
CA SER A 722 -59.59 -26.16 29.00
C SER A 722 -60.10 -27.48 29.54
N GLN A 723 -59.44 -28.03 30.55
CA GLN A 723 -59.95 -29.25 31.19
C GLN A 723 -61.27 -28.99 31.94
N ARG A 724 -61.55 -27.73 32.26
CA ARG A 724 -62.79 -27.29 32.94
C ARG A 724 -64.03 -27.46 32.07
N ASP A 725 -63.84 -27.55 30.75
CA ASP A 725 -64.93 -27.77 29.82
C ASP A 725 -65.38 -29.25 29.80
N ASN A 726 -64.59 -30.17 30.35
CA ASN A 726 -64.99 -31.57 30.47
C ASN A 726 -66.21 -31.69 31.39
N PRO A 727 -67.36 -32.21 30.93
CA PRO A 727 -68.55 -32.37 31.76
C PRO A 727 -68.38 -33.44 32.85
N ARG A 728 -67.31 -34.26 32.76
CA ARG A 728 -67.01 -35.35 33.69
C ARG A 728 -65.56 -35.24 34.16
N PHE A 729 -65.34 -35.38 35.46
CA PHE A 729 -64.00 -35.42 36.06
C PHE A 729 -63.11 -34.22 35.71
N TYR A 730 -63.67 -33.02 35.50
CA TYR A 730 -62.90 -31.80 35.15
C TYR A 730 -61.75 -31.50 36.11
N TRP A 731 -61.82 -31.99 37.35
CA TRP A 731 -60.76 -31.87 38.37
C TRP A 731 -59.59 -32.85 38.17
N SER A 732 -59.64 -33.76 37.19
CA SER A 732 -58.69 -34.87 37.00
C SER A 732 -58.48 -35.26 35.52
N THR A 733 -58.62 -34.32 34.59
CA THR A 733 -58.49 -34.54 33.13
C THR A 733 -57.32 -33.78 32.48
N CYS A 734 -56.41 -33.20 33.26
CA CYS A 734 -55.23 -32.45 32.76
C CYS A 734 -54.38 -33.23 31.74
N ASN A 735 -54.15 -34.52 31.99
CA ASN A 735 -53.40 -35.43 31.11
C ASN A 735 -54.05 -35.57 29.72
N VAL A 736 -55.29 -36.05 29.68
CA VAL A 736 -56.01 -36.30 28.42
C VAL A 736 -56.30 -35.00 27.66
N THR A 737 -56.52 -33.89 28.37
CA THR A 737 -56.69 -32.57 27.76
C THR A 737 -55.39 -32.07 27.11
N SER A 738 -54.26 -32.23 27.79
CA SER A 738 -52.94 -31.90 27.24
C SER A 738 -52.58 -32.75 26.02
N ILE A 739 -52.81 -34.06 26.09
CA ILE A 739 -52.61 -34.98 24.96
C ILE A 739 -53.56 -34.64 23.79
N ALA A 740 -54.82 -34.29 24.07
CA ALA A 740 -55.78 -33.87 23.05
C ALA A 740 -55.31 -32.62 22.30
N MET A 741 -54.73 -31.62 23.00
CA MET A 741 -54.15 -30.43 22.34
C MET A 741 -53.05 -30.81 21.34
N VAL A 742 -52.15 -31.73 21.72
CA VAL A 742 -51.06 -32.20 20.83
C VAL A 742 -51.60 -33.02 19.65
N MET A 743 -52.51 -33.96 19.89
CA MET A 743 -53.13 -34.76 18.83
C MET A 743 -53.94 -33.90 17.86
N TYR A 744 -54.67 -32.92 18.36
CA TYR A 744 -55.44 -32.00 17.52
C TYR A 744 -54.54 -31.14 16.65
N TYR A 745 -53.39 -30.69 17.19
CA TYR A 745 -52.34 -30.01 16.43
C TYR A 745 -51.82 -30.89 15.28
N TYR A 746 -51.68 -32.20 15.49
CA TYR A 746 -51.36 -33.16 14.42
C TYR A 746 -52.53 -33.53 13.50
N GLY A 747 -53.70 -32.92 13.68
CA GLY A 747 -54.85 -33.08 12.78
C GLY A 747 -55.91 -34.08 13.25
N VAL A 748 -55.78 -34.68 14.44
CA VAL A 748 -56.83 -35.54 15.00
C VAL A 748 -58.08 -34.72 15.29
N ARG A 749 -59.24 -35.30 15.00
CA ARG A 749 -60.55 -34.70 15.28
C ARG A 749 -61.44 -35.73 15.98
N PRO A 750 -62.38 -35.26 16.83
CA PRO A 750 -63.32 -36.14 17.52
C PRO A 750 -64.21 -36.88 16.51
N LYS A 751 -64.40 -38.19 16.71
CA LYS A 751 -65.19 -39.06 15.82
C LYS A 751 -66.69 -38.92 16.03
N TRP A 752 -67.12 -38.54 17.24
CA TRP A 752 -68.52 -38.57 17.65
C TRP A 752 -69.14 -37.18 17.89
N GLY A 753 -68.55 -36.12 17.32
CA GLY A 753 -69.12 -34.77 17.35
C GLY A 753 -69.06 -34.02 18.68
N GLY A 754 -68.29 -34.51 19.65
CA GLY A 754 -68.01 -33.85 20.95
C GLY A 754 -66.58 -33.29 21.05
N GLN A 755 -66.10 -33.03 22.27
CA GLN A 755 -64.71 -32.64 22.52
C GLN A 755 -63.74 -33.83 22.35
N LEU A 756 -62.51 -33.57 21.93
CA LEU A 756 -61.53 -34.64 21.72
C LEU A 756 -61.08 -35.24 23.05
N GLU A 757 -60.81 -34.40 24.04
CA GLU A 757 -60.42 -34.76 25.40
C GLU A 757 -61.44 -35.68 26.09
N ASP A 758 -62.74 -35.50 25.84
CA ASP A 758 -63.81 -36.38 26.32
C ASP A 758 -63.76 -37.77 25.67
N GLU A 759 -63.48 -37.84 24.37
CA GLU A 759 -63.31 -39.10 23.64
C GLU A 759 -62.07 -39.85 24.14
N LEU A 760 -60.96 -39.13 24.36
CA LEU A 760 -59.74 -39.70 24.93
C LEU A 760 -59.95 -40.18 26.37
N LEU A 761 -60.69 -39.43 27.19
CA LEU A 761 -61.07 -39.83 28.55
C LEU A 761 -61.89 -41.12 28.54
N GLN A 762 -62.90 -41.21 27.67
CA GLN A 762 -63.72 -42.41 27.54
C GLN A 762 -62.90 -43.60 27.05
N TRP A 763 -61.94 -43.38 26.16
CA TRP A 763 -61.01 -44.42 25.72
C TRP A 763 -60.20 -44.98 26.89
N CYS A 764 -59.64 -44.12 27.74
CA CYS A 764 -58.91 -44.55 28.94
C CYS A 764 -59.81 -45.42 29.84
N PHE A 765 -61.05 -44.99 30.11
CA PHE A 765 -61.98 -45.77 30.92
C PHE A 765 -62.31 -47.14 30.34
N ASN A 766 -62.49 -47.21 29.03
CA ASN A 766 -62.76 -48.48 28.36
C ASN A 766 -61.56 -49.43 28.42
N TYR A 767 -60.34 -48.88 28.38
CA TYR A 767 -59.10 -49.66 28.36
C TYR A 767 -58.64 -50.09 29.77
N GLY A 768 -58.66 -49.17 30.74
CA GLY A 768 -58.07 -49.36 32.07
C GLY A 768 -59.02 -49.11 33.25
N GLY A 769 -60.30 -48.84 33.01
CA GLY A 769 -61.29 -48.52 34.04
C GLY A 769 -61.28 -47.05 34.48
N THR A 770 -62.28 -46.65 35.29
CA THR A 770 -62.35 -45.28 35.84
C THR A 770 -61.16 -44.99 36.74
N GLY A 771 -60.48 -43.85 36.53
CA GLY A 771 -59.25 -43.47 37.23
C GLY A 771 -57.97 -43.73 36.45
N SER A 772 -58.03 -44.48 35.35
CA SER A 772 -56.86 -44.82 34.52
C SER A 772 -56.28 -43.65 33.70
N GLN A 773 -56.98 -42.53 33.60
CA GLN A 773 -56.54 -41.35 32.83
C GLN A 773 -55.32 -40.62 33.42
N THR A 774 -54.83 -41.06 34.58
CA THR A 774 -53.61 -40.58 35.21
C THR A 774 -52.46 -41.60 35.16
N ASP A 775 -52.69 -42.80 34.62
CA ASP A 775 -51.66 -43.83 34.47
C ASP A 775 -50.89 -43.65 33.16
N HIS A 776 -49.58 -43.40 33.24
CA HIS A 776 -48.72 -43.16 32.07
C HIS A 776 -48.69 -44.34 31.09
N ASN A 777 -48.90 -45.58 31.54
CA ASN A 777 -48.96 -46.76 30.67
C ASN A 777 -50.25 -46.76 29.85
N VAL A 778 -51.37 -46.38 30.46
CA VAL A 778 -52.66 -46.23 29.78
C VAL A 778 -52.62 -45.06 28.81
N LEU A 779 -52.05 -43.92 29.20
CA LEU A 779 -51.85 -42.77 28.32
C LEU A 779 -50.92 -43.10 27.14
N SER A 780 -49.86 -43.87 27.37
CA SER A 780 -49.00 -44.35 26.28
C SER A 780 -49.73 -45.31 25.34
N ALA A 781 -50.57 -46.19 25.87
CA ALA A 781 -51.41 -47.08 25.06
C ALA A 781 -52.44 -46.29 24.23
N LEU A 782 -53.06 -45.26 24.82
CA LEU A 782 -53.94 -44.32 24.14
C LEU A 782 -53.23 -43.66 22.95
N ILE A 783 -52.05 -43.08 23.17
CA ILE A 783 -51.29 -42.39 22.13
C ILE A 783 -50.99 -43.32 20.94
N ARG A 784 -50.57 -44.56 21.23
CA ARG A 784 -50.34 -45.58 20.19
C ARG A 784 -51.62 -46.01 19.48
N ALA A 785 -52.74 -46.13 20.19
CA ALA A 785 -54.02 -46.51 19.62
C ALA A 785 -54.55 -45.46 18.62
N TYR A 786 -54.14 -44.21 18.76
CA TYR A 786 -54.43 -43.13 17.81
C TYR A 786 -53.37 -42.99 16.69
N GLY A 787 -52.41 -43.93 16.60
CA GLY A 787 -51.44 -44.02 15.51
C GLY A 787 -50.12 -43.25 15.72
N PHE A 788 -49.92 -42.65 16.90
CA PHE A 788 -48.72 -41.87 17.20
C PHE A 788 -47.65 -42.70 17.92
N LYS A 789 -46.39 -42.32 17.75
CA LYS A 789 -45.31 -42.82 18.61
C LYS A 789 -45.29 -42.02 19.90
N THR A 790 -44.96 -42.68 21.00
CA THR A 790 -44.88 -42.06 22.33
C THR A 790 -43.61 -42.48 23.05
N SER A 791 -42.96 -41.53 23.70
CA SER A 791 -41.83 -41.77 24.58
C SER A 791 -42.02 -41.02 25.90
N PHE A 792 -42.31 -41.78 26.96
CA PHE A 792 -42.46 -41.28 28.33
C PHE A 792 -41.14 -41.39 29.10
N SER A 793 -40.77 -40.35 29.83
CA SER A 793 -39.65 -40.38 30.78
C SER A 793 -39.84 -39.36 31.90
N THR A 794 -39.28 -39.66 33.06
CA THR A 794 -39.20 -38.75 34.22
C THR A 794 -37.83 -38.09 34.38
N THR A 795 -36.93 -38.31 33.42
CA THR A 795 -35.53 -37.84 33.47
C THR A 795 -35.12 -37.07 32.23
N ARG A 796 -36.03 -36.29 31.63
CA ARG A 796 -35.74 -35.46 30.44
C ARG A 796 -34.93 -34.22 30.82
N TYR A 797 -34.20 -33.69 29.84
CA TYR A 797 -33.49 -32.42 29.91
C TYR A 797 -34.27 -31.31 29.18
N TRP A 798 -34.09 -30.05 29.57
CA TRP A 798 -34.68 -28.91 28.88
C TRP A 798 -34.22 -28.80 27.42
N SER A 799 -33.01 -29.27 27.11
CA SER A 799 -32.51 -29.40 25.75
C SER A 799 -33.36 -30.37 24.92
N ASP A 800 -33.82 -31.48 25.50
CA ASP A 800 -34.72 -32.43 24.82
C ASP A 800 -36.04 -31.74 24.45
N LEU A 801 -36.62 -30.97 25.37
CA LEU A 801 -37.86 -30.24 25.13
C LEU A 801 -37.70 -29.19 24.02
N LYS A 802 -36.62 -28.40 24.06
CA LYS A 802 -36.32 -27.43 23.00
C LYS A 802 -36.14 -28.12 21.66
N ASN A 803 -35.51 -29.30 21.63
CA ASN A 803 -35.35 -30.08 20.42
C ASN A 803 -36.69 -30.54 19.84
N GLU A 804 -37.62 -31.05 20.65
CA GLU A 804 -38.98 -31.39 20.22
C GLU A 804 -39.67 -30.16 19.59
N LEU A 805 -39.60 -29.01 20.28
CA LEU A 805 -40.23 -27.77 19.83
C LEU A 805 -39.62 -27.26 18.51
N ILE A 806 -38.29 -27.27 18.36
CA ILE A 806 -37.59 -26.90 17.11
C ILE A 806 -38.07 -27.78 15.94
N ASN A 807 -38.32 -29.06 16.20
CA ASN A 807 -38.86 -30.00 15.22
C ASN A 807 -40.40 -29.94 15.09
N ARG A 808 -41.03 -28.88 15.59
CA ARG A 808 -42.48 -28.62 15.55
C ARG A 808 -43.33 -29.67 16.27
N ARG A 809 -42.79 -30.28 17.32
CA ARG A 809 -43.47 -31.27 18.17
C ARG A 809 -43.77 -30.66 19.56
N PRO A 810 -45.04 -30.40 19.90
CA PRO A 810 -45.41 -29.93 21.23
C PRO A 810 -45.16 -31.01 22.29
N VAL A 811 -44.87 -30.59 23.52
CA VAL A 811 -44.48 -31.49 24.61
C VAL A 811 -45.48 -31.44 25.74
N VAL A 812 -45.91 -32.59 26.26
CA VAL A 812 -46.73 -32.67 27.48
C VAL A 812 -45.82 -32.91 28.67
N ILE A 813 -45.90 -32.08 29.71
CA ILE A 813 -45.04 -32.16 30.89
C ILE A 813 -45.84 -32.14 32.20
N GLY A 814 -45.22 -32.66 33.26
CA GLY A 814 -45.73 -32.58 34.62
C GLY A 814 -45.11 -31.41 35.37
N VAL A 815 -45.93 -30.72 36.17
CA VAL A 815 -45.54 -29.58 37.00
C VAL A 815 -46.18 -29.67 38.38
N ASP A 816 -45.46 -29.26 39.42
CA ASP A 816 -45.91 -29.22 40.81
C ASP A 816 -46.54 -27.85 41.14
N THR A 817 -47.62 -27.51 40.44
CA THR A 817 -48.36 -26.25 40.63
C THR A 817 -49.65 -26.43 41.43
N THR A 818 -50.03 -27.66 41.76
CA THR A 818 -51.19 -28.00 42.60
C THR A 818 -50.81 -29.14 43.56
N PRO A 819 -51.51 -29.32 44.71
CA PRO A 819 -51.16 -30.34 45.70
C PRO A 819 -51.11 -31.79 45.19
N SER A 820 -51.80 -32.09 44.08
CA SER A 820 -51.82 -33.42 43.46
C SER A 820 -50.87 -33.55 42.26
N GLY A 821 -50.09 -32.51 41.94
CA GLY A 821 -49.42 -32.36 40.67
C GLY A 821 -50.38 -31.96 39.53
N HIS A 822 -49.83 -31.41 38.45
CA HIS A 822 -50.57 -30.90 37.31
C HIS A 822 -49.84 -31.17 36.00
N ILE A 823 -50.57 -31.20 34.88
CA ILE A 823 -50.02 -31.54 33.56
C ILE A 823 -50.38 -30.43 32.57
N ILE A 824 -49.36 -29.92 31.87
CA ILE A 824 -49.48 -28.81 30.92
C ILE A 824 -48.85 -29.16 29.58
N THR A 825 -49.19 -28.41 28.52
CA THR A 825 -48.59 -28.58 27.19
C THR A 825 -47.65 -27.43 26.89
N VAL A 826 -46.35 -27.71 26.72
CA VAL A 826 -45.37 -26.76 26.22
C VAL A 826 -45.46 -26.68 24.71
N ILE A 827 -45.67 -25.48 24.20
CA ILE A 827 -45.93 -25.19 22.79
C ILE A 827 -44.85 -24.30 22.18
N GLY A 828 -43.87 -23.86 22.97
CA GLY A 828 -42.81 -22.99 22.50
C GLY A 828 -41.85 -22.57 23.58
N TYR A 829 -40.86 -21.77 23.18
CA TYR A 829 -39.94 -21.07 24.06
C TYR A 829 -39.49 -19.77 23.40
N ASN A 830 -39.09 -18.80 24.22
CA ASN A 830 -38.44 -17.59 23.77
C ASN A 830 -37.40 -17.15 24.82
N ASN A 831 -36.87 -15.94 24.71
CA ASN A 831 -35.85 -15.43 25.64
C ASN A 831 -36.38 -15.20 27.07
N GLN A 832 -37.71 -15.21 27.28
CA GLN A 832 -38.34 -15.00 28.60
C GLN A 832 -38.65 -16.30 29.33
N GLY A 833 -38.86 -17.41 28.60
CA GLY A 833 -39.19 -18.71 29.19
C GLY A 833 -39.86 -19.66 28.21
N TYR A 834 -40.70 -20.55 28.75
CA TYR A 834 -41.48 -21.53 27.99
C TYR A 834 -42.90 -21.03 27.77
N ILE A 835 -43.38 -21.18 26.54
CA ILE A 835 -44.76 -20.85 26.15
C ILE A 835 -45.59 -22.11 26.35
N VAL A 836 -46.65 -22.03 27.14
CA VAL A 836 -47.46 -23.18 27.54
C VAL A 836 -48.95 -22.93 27.30
N ASN A 837 -49.67 -24.02 27.05
CA ASN A 837 -51.11 -24.12 27.23
C ASN A 837 -51.36 -24.91 28.51
N ASP A 838 -51.77 -24.22 29.58
CA ASP A 838 -52.12 -24.81 30.87
C ASP A 838 -53.65 -25.10 30.91
N PRO A 839 -54.07 -26.37 30.91
CA PRO A 839 -55.49 -26.68 30.79
C PRO A 839 -56.34 -26.24 31.99
N TRP A 840 -55.74 -25.85 33.13
CA TRP A 840 -56.47 -25.42 34.34
C TRP A 840 -56.57 -23.89 34.52
N GLY A 841 -55.64 -23.13 33.93
CA GLY A 841 -55.57 -21.67 34.03
C GLY A 841 -54.15 -21.15 34.26
N ASP A 842 -54.01 -19.92 34.74
CA ASP A 842 -52.69 -19.31 34.98
C ASP A 842 -52.15 -19.59 36.39
N ALA A 843 -51.09 -20.41 36.46
CA ALA A 843 -50.43 -20.80 37.69
C ALA A 843 -49.77 -19.61 38.42
N TYR A 844 -49.32 -18.56 37.72
CA TYR A 844 -48.74 -17.37 38.37
C TYR A 844 -49.76 -16.63 39.23
N THR A 845 -51.04 -16.76 38.91
CA THR A 845 -52.14 -16.12 39.65
C THR A 845 -52.68 -17.01 40.77
N GLY A 846 -52.03 -18.15 41.05
CA GLY A 846 -52.60 -19.20 41.90
C GLY A 846 -53.90 -19.75 41.32
N TYR A 847 -54.04 -19.78 39.99
CA TYR A 847 -55.23 -20.20 39.24
C TYR A 847 -56.51 -19.39 39.51
N SER A 848 -56.38 -18.14 39.95
CA SER A 848 -57.51 -17.19 39.99
C SER A 848 -57.94 -16.75 38.59
N ASN A 849 -57.01 -16.72 37.63
CA ASN A 849 -57.31 -16.61 36.20
C ASN A 849 -57.44 -18.01 35.58
N SER A 850 -58.58 -18.28 34.92
CA SER A 850 -58.87 -19.58 34.30
C SER A 850 -58.43 -19.69 32.84
N GLU A 851 -57.98 -18.60 32.21
CA GLU A 851 -57.45 -18.64 30.84
C GLU A 851 -55.99 -19.10 30.85
N GLY A 852 -55.74 -20.30 30.35
CA GLY A 852 -54.42 -20.93 30.36
C GLY A 852 -53.67 -20.91 29.02
N ARG A 853 -54.14 -20.15 28.03
CA ARG A 853 -53.62 -20.17 26.66
C ARG A 853 -52.35 -19.35 26.52
N ARG A 854 -51.32 -19.95 25.91
CA ARG A 854 -50.06 -19.29 25.49
C ARG A 854 -49.41 -18.47 26.63
N ILE A 855 -49.45 -18.99 27.85
CA ILE A 855 -48.81 -18.34 29.00
C ILE A 855 -47.30 -18.52 28.88
N ILE A 856 -46.55 -17.48 29.21
CA ILE A 856 -45.09 -17.57 29.29
C ILE A 856 -44.70 -17.79 30.74
N TYR A 857 -44.26 -19.00 31.05
CA TYR A 857 -43.64 -19.32 32.33
C TYR A 857 -42.13 -19.17 32.21
N SER A 858 -41.53 -18.35 33.08
CA SER A 858 -40.09 -18.09 33.07
C SER A 858 -39.29 -19.38 33.27
N SER A 859 -38.10 -19.47 32.68
CA SER A 859 -37.27 -20.68 32.81
C SER A 859 -37.01 -21.07 34.27
N GLY A 860 -36.76 -20.08 35.14
CA GLY A 860 -36.55 -20.35 36.57
C GLY A 860 -37.81 -20.83 37.30
N TYR A 861 -38.99 -20.34 36.91
CA TYR A 861 -40.25 -20.87 37.44
C TYR A 861 -40.49 -22.30 36.96
N MET A 862 -40.23 -22.57 35.68
CA MET A 862 -40.34 -23.91 35.09
C MET A 862 -39.35 -24.90 35.71
N ASP A 863 -38.10 -24.51 35.97
CA ASP A 863 -37.12 -25.31 36.73
C ASP A 863 -37.64 -25.66 38.12
N GLN A 864 -38.27 -24.70 38.80
CA GLN A 864 -38.81 -24.89 40.13
C GLN A 864 -39.98 -25.88 40.16
N VAL A 865 -40.92 -25.77 39.21
CA VAL A 865 -42.17 -26.56 39.24
C VAL A 865 -42.12 -27.85 38.43
N ALA A 866 -41.33 -27.92 37.35
CA ALA A 866 -41.17 -29.14 36.54
C ALA A 866 -39.98 -30.00 36.97
N GLY A 867 -39.07 -29.44 37.78
CA GLY A 867 -37.83 -30.05 38.21
C GLY A 867 -36.61 -29.53 37.41
N PRO A 868 -35.39 -29.69 37.96
CA PRO A 868 -34.16 -29.30 37.28
C PRO A 868 -33.85 -30.21 36.08
N ASP A 869 -32.87 -29.81 35.27
CA ASP A 869 -32.37 -30.60 34.14
C ASP A 869 -32.12 -32.07 34.52
N GLY A 870 -32.65 -33.00 33.72
CA GLY A 870 -32.54 -34.44 33.96
C GLY A 870 -33.57 -35.02 34.92
N SER A 871 -34.55 -34.22 35.37
CA SER A 871 -35.62 -34.64 36.29
C SER A 871 -37.03 -34.30 35.78
N ILE A 872 -37.16 -33.95 34.50
CA ILE A 872 -38.42 -33.49 33.92
C ILE A 872 -39.29 -34.69 33.54
N TRP A 873 -40.52 -34.73 34.08
CA TRP A 873 -41.59 -35.63 33.65
C TRP A 873 -42.18 -35.14 32.34
N ALA A 874 -42.06 -35.93 31.27
CA ALA A 874 -42.60 -35.56 29.97
C ALA A 874 -43.04 -36.75 29.11
N HIS A 875 -44.12 -36.52 28.36
CA HIS A 875 -44.57 -37.32 27.24
C HIS A 875 -44.22 -36.63 25.92
N PHE A 876 -43.38 -37.29 25.11
CA PHE A 876 -43.13 -36.88 23.73
C PHE A 876 -44.06 -37.66 22.80
N ILE A 877 -44.73 -36.96 21.89
CA ILE A 877 -45.73 -37.51 20.97
C ILE A 877 -45.30 -37.15 19.55
N GLU A 878 -45.01 -38.17 18.74
CA GLU A 878 -44.51 -38.00 17.38
C GLU A 878 -45.50 -38.56 16.34
N PRO A 879 -45.78 -37.83 15.25
CA PRO A 879 -46.62 -38.28 14.14
C PRO A 879 -46.00 -39.38 13.27
#